data_AF-A0A553PJF9-F1
#
_entry.id   AF-A0A553PJF9-F1
#
_cell.length_a   1.000
_cell.length_b   1.000
_cell.length_c   1.000
_cell.angle_alpha   90.00
_cell.angle_beta   90.00
_cell.angle_gamma   90.00
#
_symmetry.space_group_name_H-M   'P 1'
#
loop_
_entity.id
_entity.type
_entity.pdbx_description
1 polymer ?
#
loop_
_entity_poly.entity_id
_entity_poly.type
_entity_poly.pdbx_seq_one_letter_code
_entity_poly.pdbx_strand_id
1 'polypeptide(L)'
;MVKCDPKSGKYMAVCLLFRGDVVPKDVNAAIAGIKTSKMVQFVDWCPTGFKVGINYQPPTVVPGGDLAKVHRAVCCLSNTTAIMEAWARLDYKFDLMYAKRAFVHWYVGEGMEEGEFSEAREDLAALELDYQEVGTDNISDDKLNQIMREVISIHIGQAGVQMGNACWELYCLEHGIQPDGLMPSDDSIGVADDSFNTFFSETSGGKHVPRAMFIDLEPSVVDEVRTGTYRQLFHPEQLITGKEDAANNYARGHYTIGKELIDVSMEKIRKLCDQCSGLQGFLVFHSFGGGTGSGFASLLMERLSLDFGKKSKLGFSIYPAPQISTAIVEPYNALLYTHTTLEHCDVAFLVDNQAIYDICRINLELTRPTYTNLNRLIAQIISSITASLRFDGALNVDLNEFQTNLVPYPRIHYPLATYGPVISSSKAYHEKLSVDEITKNCFEPNSQMVKCDPRKGKYMAVCLLYRGDVVPKDVNGAIAQMKVQKTVQFVDWCPTGFKVGINYQPPTVVPGGDLAKVHRAVCCLSNTTAIQEAWAHLDHKFDLMYAKRAFVHWYVGEGMEEGEFSEAREDIAALELDYQEVGSDALSDEEQSYADDAGCQMGNACWELYCLEHGIQPDGMMPNNDSIGVADDSFNTFFSETSSGKHVPRAIFVDLEPTVVDEIRSGTYRQLFHPDQLITGKEDAANNYARGHYTIGKEQIDVTINRVKKLAEQCPALQGFLVFHSFGGGTGSGFASLLLERLSIDYGRKAKLGFSIYPAPHISTAIVEPYNALLYTHTTLEHTDVAFLVDNQAIYDICRDNLDLKRPTYTNLNRLIAQIISSITASLRFDGALNVDLNEFQTNLVPYPRIHYPLATYGPVISADKAYHERLSVSEITKNCFEPQNQMVKCDPRKGKYMAICLLYRGDVVPKDVNAAIADIKVKKTLQFVDWCPTGFKVGINYQPPTVVPGGDLASVQRAVSILSNTTAIREAWANLDHKFDLMYAKRAFVHWYVGEGMEEGEFSEAREDMAALELDYEEVGNDNYSDEEDDDGYVAERGYTAPKRTTRKQASSTAQSTRENSHYQSRDKSRSRSQSRSRSRSVSRSRDRSRDYSRSRDHSRSRDYSRSRDPSRSRDNSRSRSTSRRR
;
A
#
# COMPACT_ATOMS: atom_id res chain seq x y z
N MET A 1 -10.76 38.10 -4.54
CA MET A 1 -10.52 38.22 -6.00
C MET A 1 -9.32 39.12 -6.20
N VAL A 2 -8.30 38.62 -6.89
CA VAL A 2 -7.09 39.39 -7.23
C VAL A 2 -7.41 40.30 -8.42
N LYS A 3 -7.03 41.58 -8.35
CA LYS A 3 -7.27 42.54 -9.45
C LYS A 3 -6.11 42.50 -10.44
N CYS A 4 -6.32 41.85 -11.58
CA CYS A 4 -5.43 41.83 -12.73
C CYS A 4 -6.22 42.29 -13.97
N ASP A 5 -5.55 42.88 -14.97
CA ASP A 5 -6.21 43.18 -16.25
C ASP A 5 -6.36 41.89 -17.07
N PRO A 6 -7.59 41.41 -17.35
CA PRO A 6 -7.80 40.21 -18.14
C PRO A 6 -7.30 40.31 -19.59
N LYS A 7 -6.94 41.51 -20.06
CA LYS A 7 -6.41 41.72 -21.41
C LYS A 7 -4.88 41.73 -21.46
N SER A 8 -4.18 41.80 -20.33
CA SER A 8 -2.71 41.90 -20.30
C SER A 8 -2.02 40.53 -20.35
N GLY A 9 -2.75 39.42 -20.17
CA GLY A 9 -2.20 38.07 -20.18
C GLY A 9 -2.99 37.08 -21.05
N LYS A 10 -2.40 35.91 -21.25
CA LYS A 10 -3.04 34.78 -21.93
C LYS A 10 -3.69 33.84 -20.95
N TYR A 11 -4.68 33.09 -21.43
CA TYR A 11 -5.44 32.12 -20.65
C TYR A 11 -4.96 30.70 -20.96
N MET A 12 -4.65 29.94 -19.91
CA MET A 12 -4.25 28.53 -20.01
C MET A 12 -5.46 27.60 -19.88
N ALA A 13 -6.40 27.94 -19.00
CA ALA A 13 -7.65 27.21 -18.81
C ALA A 13 -8.77 28.15 -18.34
N VAL A 14 -9.99 27.95 -18.84
CA VAL A 14 -11.16 28.74 -18.44
C VAL A 14 -12.35 27.83 -18.17
N CYS A 15 -12.96 27.96 -17.01
CA CYS A 15 -14.18 27.29 -16.62
C CYS A 15 -15.28 28.32 -16.32
N LEU A 16 -16.42 28.20 -17.01
CA LEU A 16 -17.59 29.05 -16.82
C LEU A 16 -18.70 28.23 -16.13
N LEU A 17 -19.04 28.62 -14.91
CA LEU A 17 -20.10 27.99 -14.12
C LEU A 17 -21.33 28.88 -14.13
N PHE A 18 -22.32 28.51 -14.92
CA PHE A 18 -23.61 29.20 -15.01
C PHE A 18 -24.58 28.68 -13.96
N ARG A 19 -25.37 29.58 -13.39
CA ARG A 19 -26.40 29.27 -12.40
C ARG A 19 -27.73 29.95 -12.74
N GLY A 20 -28.85 29.25 -12.57
CA GLY A 20 -30.20 29.74 -12.78
C GLY A 20 -30.79 29.38 -14.15
N ASP A 21 -31.74 30.18 -14.62
CA ASP A 21 -32.52 29.92 -15.85
C ASP A 21 -31.66 30.13 -17.11
N VAL A 22 -30.71 29.24 -17.39
CA VAL A 22 -29.74 29.38 -18.48
C VAL A 22 -29.92 28.27 -19.50
N VAL A 23 -30.09 28.65 -20.78
CA VAL A 23 -30.24 27.71 -21.90
C VAL A 23 -28.86 27.41 -22.51
N PRO A 24 -28.47 26.13 -22.68
CA PRO A 24 -27.15 25.76 -23.23
C PRO A 24 -26.82 26.39 -24.60
N LYS A 25 -27.84 26.61 -25.44
CA LYS A 25 -27.69 27.25 -26.74
C LYS A 25 -27.20 28.70 -26.64
N ASP A 26 -27.70 29.44 -25.66
CA ASP A 26 -27.34 30.85 -25.44
C ASP A 26 -25.92 30.95 -24.88
N VAL A 27 -25.51 29.99 -24.04
CA VAL A 27 -24.14 29.88 -23.51
C VAL A 27 -23.14 29.63 -24.63
N ASN A 28 -23.45 28.67 -25.52
CA ASN A 28 -22.58 28.36 -26.66
C ASN A 28 -22.49 29.56 -27.63
N ALA A 29 -23.58 30.30 -27.84
CA ALA A 29 -23.57 31.51 -28.64
C ALA A 29 -22.74 32.63 -28.00
N ALA A 30 -22.81 32.81 -26.68
CA ALA A 30 -22.00 33.77 -25.95
C ALA A 30 -20.50 33.43 -26.00
N ILE A 31 -20.14 32.15 -25.82
CA ILE A 31 -18.76 31.67 -25.95
C ILE A 31 -18.24 31.87 -27.38
N ALA A 32 -19.06 31.56 -28.39
CA ALA A 32 -18.71 31.83 -29.79
C ALA A 32 -18.46 33.33 -30.02
N GLY A 33 -19.30 34.20 -29.44
CA GLY A 33 -19.13 35.66 -29.47
C GLY A 33 -17.80 36.13 -28.85
N ILE A 34 -17.43 35.57 -27.70
CA ILE A 34 -16.15 35.85 -27.01
C ILE A 34 -14.96 35.37 -27.85
N LYS A 35 -15.07 34.20 -28.49
CA LYS A 35 -14.03 33.69 -29.40
C LYS A 35 -13.85 34.60 -30.62
N THR A 36 -14.95 35.13 -31.19
CA THR A 36 -14.87 36.05 -32.35
C THR A 36 -14.37 37.44 -31.99
N SER A 37 -14.63 37.94 -30.78
CA SER A 37 -14.22 39.30 -30.38
C SER A 37 -12.74 39.43 -30.02
N LYS A 38 -11.99 38.31 -29.97
CA LYS A 38 -10.58 38.22 -29.52
C LYS A 38 -10.31 38.92 -28.18
N MET A 39 -11.33 39.09 -27.34
CA MET A 39 -11.17 39.72 -26.01
C MET A 39 -10.34 38.86 -25.05
N VAL A 40 -10.33 37.54 -25.26
CA VAL A 40 -9.60 36.55 -24.48
C VAL A 40 -8.64 35.85 -25.42
N GLN A 41 -7.35 35.93 -25.12
CA GLN A 41 -6.31 35.21 -25.87
C GLN A 41 -5.90 34.00 -25.04
N PHE A 42 -5.94 32.82 -25.64
CA PHE A 42 -5.40 31.61 -25.02
C PHE A 42 -3.95 31.42 -25.46
N VAL A 43 -3.20 30.65 -24.68
CA VAL A 43 -1.90 30.10 -25.11
C VAL A 43 -2.10 29.15 -26.29
N ASP A 44 -1.15 29.11 -27.22
CA ASP A 44 -1.33 28.44 -28.52
C ASP A 44 -1.52 26.91 -28.41
N TRP A 45 -0.91 26.28 -27.39
CA TRP A 45 -1.09 24.86 -27.06
C TRP A 45 -2.45 24.54 -26.40
N CYS A 46 -3.26 25.56 -26.07
CA CYS A 46 -4.63 25.39 -25.57
C CYS A 46 -5.61 26.27 -26.38
N PRO A 47 -5.85 25.96 -27.66
CA PRO A 47 -6.41 26.89 -28.64
C PRO A 47 -7.89 27.28 -28.46
N THR A 48 -8.54 26.95 -27.33
CA THR A 48 -9.71 27.64 -26.71
C THR A 48 -10.50 26.72 -25.76
N GLY A 49 -9.81 26.21 -24.72
CA GLY A 49 -10.32 25.27 -23.71
C GLY A 49 -11.29 25.88 -22.70
N PHE A 50 -12.49 26.29 -23.14
CA PHE A 50 -13.59 26.64 -22.25
C PHE A 50 -14.32 25.37 -21.76
N LYS A 51 -14.30 25.12 -20.45
CA LYS A 51 -15.17 24.14 -19.79
C LYS A 51 -16.40 24.84 -19.24
N VAL A 52 -17.57 24.23 -19.36
CA VAL A 52 -18.84 24.85 -18.95
C VAL A 52 -19.58 23.93 -18.00
N GLY A 53 -19.93 24.45 -16.83
CA GLY A 53 -20.88 23.81 -15.91
C GLY A 53 -22.17 24.63 -15.85
N ILE A 54 -23.33 23.98 -15.85
CA ILE A 54 -24.62 24.64 -15.73
C ILE A 54 -25.38 24.04 -14.55
N ASN A 55 -25.77 24.86 -13.59
CA ASN A 55 -26.67 24.50 -12.51
C ASN A 55 -27.98 25.30 -12.66
N TYR A 56 -29.08 24.61 -12.94
CA TYR A 56 -30.36 25.26 -13.24
C TYR A 56 -31.03 25.95 -12.05
N GLN A 57 -30.51 25.78 -10.82
CA GLN A 57 -31.06 26.45 -9.65
C GLN A 57 -30.59 27.92 -9.57
N PRO A 58 -31.48 28.90 -9.41
CA PRO A 58 -31.09 30.31 -9.31
C PRO A 58 -30.21 30.57 -8.07
N PRO A 59 -29.32 31.57 -8.10
CA PRO A 59 -28.51 31.95 -6.95
C PRO A 59 -29.38 32.40 -5.77
N THR A 60 -29.16 31.80 -4.60
CA THR A 60 -29.78 32.23 -3.34
C THR A 60 -28.96 33.38 -2.76
N VAL A 61 -29.63 34.46 -2.36
CA VAL A 61 -29.00 35.58 -1.65
C VAL A 61 -29.12 35.36 -0.16
N VAL A 62 -28.06 35.69 0.60
CA VAL A 62 -28.09 35.70 2.06
C VAL A 62 -29.10 36.76 2.54
N PRO A 63 -30.09 36.42 3.39
CA PRO A 63 -31.06 37.38 3.91
C PRO A 63 -30.35 38.55 4.61
N GLY A 64 -30.58 39.78 4.15
CA GLY A 64 -29.95 41.00 4.68
C GLY A 64 -28.59 41.38 4.07
N GLY A 65 -28.09 40.65 3.06
CA GLY A 65 -26.87 41.00 2.33
C GLY A 65 -27.08 42.08 1.26
N ASP A 66 -26.00 42.77 0.89
CA ASP A 66 -25.99 43.90 -0.05
C ASP A 66 -26.19 43.50 -1.54
N LEU A 67 -26.29 42.21 -1.85
CA LEU A 67 -26.40 41.71 -3.22
C LEU A 67 -27.88 41.56 -3.64
N ALA A 68 -28.25 42.08 -4.81
CA ALA A 68 -29.60 41.95 -5.34
C ALA A 68 -29.91 40.52 -5.80
N LYS A 69 -31.17 40.10 -5.68
CA LYS A 69 -31.64 38.78 -6.17
C LYS A 69 -31.65 38.77 -7.70
N VAL A 70 -30.91 37.84 -8.30
CA VAL A 70 -30.78 37.69 -9.75
C VAL A 70 -31.28 36.32 -10.22
N HIS A 71 -31.84 36.26 -11.44
CA HIS A 71 -32.37 35.02 -12.03
C HIS A 71 -31.29 34.17 -12.72
N ARG A 72 -30.15 34.78 -13.08
CA ARG A 72 -29.03 34.14 -13.78
C ARG A 72 -27.72 34.71 -13.22
N ALA A 73 -26.72 33.87 -13.03
CA ALA A 73 -25.36 34.28 -12.69
C ALA A 73 -24.33 33.40 -13.40
N VAL A 74 -23.12 33.93 -13.59
CA VAL A 74 -21.99 33.17 -14.11
C VAL A 74 -20.77 33.45 -13.25
N CYS A 75 -20.04 32.39 -12.89
CA CYS A 75 -18.73 32.48 -12.25
C CYS A 75 -17.67 32.00 -13.24
N CYS A 76 -16.64 32.80 -13.46
CA CYS A 76 -15.50 32.44 -14.30
C CYS A 76 -14.33 32.08 -13.40
N LEU A 77 -13.84 30.84 -13.53
CA LEU A 77 -12.61 30.37 -12.92
C LEU A 77 -11.59 30.21 -14.05
N SER A 78 -10.48 30.94 -13.98
CA SER A 78 -9.50 30.95 -15.05
C SER A 78 -8.08 30.93 -14.52
N ASN A 79 -7.24 30.13 -15.17
CA ASN A 79 -5.79 30.22 -15.01
C ASN A 79 -5.23 31.11 -16.13
N THR A 80 -4.57 32.22 -15.77
CA THR A 80 -4.09 33.23 -16.71
C THR A 80 -2.72 33.77 -16.31
N THR A 81 -1.89 34.08 -17.29
CA THR A 81 -0.59 34.74 -17.07
C THR A 81 -0.72 36.16 -16.53
N ALA A 82 -1.91 36.78 -16.62
CA ALA A 82 -2.17 38.09 -16.01
C ALA A 82 -2.02 38.09 -14.48
N ILE A 83 -2.01 36.92 -13.83
CA ILE A 83 -1.76 36.82 -12.38
C ILE A 83 -0.34 37.25 -11.98
N MET A 84 0.60 37.25 -12.94
CA MET A 84 1.96 37.77 -12.74
C MET A 84 1.98 39.20 -12.20
N GLU A 85 1.03 40.05 -12.58
CA GLU A 85 0.91 41.41 -12.02
C GLU A 85 0.69 41.42 -10.50
N ALA A 86 0.08 40.36 -9.95
CA ALA A 86 -0.13 40.23 -8.51
C ALA A 86 1.15 39.79 -7.80
N TRP A 87 1.91 38.88 -8.41
CA TRP A 87 3.22 38.43 -7.94
C TRP A 87 4.21 39.60 -7.94
N ALA A 88 4.30 40.35 -9.04
CA ALA A 88 5.14 41.55 -9.13
C ALA A 88 4.82 42.60 -8.04
N ARG A 89 3.53 42.76 -7.67
CA ARG A 89 3.13 43.66 -6.57
C ARG A 89 3.50 43.11 -5.20
N LEU A 90 3.49 41.80 -5.03
CA LEU A 90 3.92 41.13 -3.81
C LEU A 90 5.44 41.24 -3.66
N ASP A 91 6.18 40.95 -4.71
CA ASP A 91 7.64 41.08 -4.82
C ASP A 91 8.10 42.49 -4.50
N TYR A 92 7.49 43.50 -5.14
CA TYR A 92 7.83 44.89 -4.86
C TYR A 92 7.63 45.24 -3.38
N LYS A 93 6.57 44.74 -2.74
CA LYS A 93 6.33 44.97 -1.31
C LYS A 93 7.30 44.19 -0.43
N PHE A 94 7.62 42.95 -0.79
CA PHE A 94 8.57 42.11 -0.10
C PHE A 94 9.96 42.73 -0.15
N ASP A 95 10.45 43.10 -1.33
CA ASP A 95 11.73 43.77 -1.54
C ASP A 95 11.82 45.09 -0.76
N LEU A 96 10.73 45.88 -0.73
CA LEU A 96 10.69 47.13 0.02
C LEU A 96 10.78 46.91 1.54
N MET A 97 10.19 45.82 2.05
CA MET A 97 10.24 45.46 3.47
C MET A 97 11.59 44.83 3.83
N TYR A 98 12.09 43.92 3.00
CA TYR A 98 13.36 43.21 3.20
C TYR A 98 14.56 44.15 3.09
N ALA A 99 14.60 45.05 2.09
CA ALA A 99 15.66 46.06 1.94
C ALA A 99 15.73 47.02 3.14
N LYS A 100 14.60 47.24 3.84
CA LYS A 100 14.54 48.04 5.08
C LYS A 100 14.72 47.21 6.35
N ARG A 101 14.95 45.89 6.23
CA ARG A 101 14.99 44.89 7.32
C ARG A 101 13.79 45.02 8.27
N ALA A 102 12.63 45.40 7.74
CA ALA A 102 11.42 45.53 8.52
C ALA A 102 10.95 44.15 8.98
N PHE A 103 10.76 43.97 10.28
CA PHE A 103 10.30 42.72 10.93
C PHE A 103 11.19 41.47 10.79
N VAL A 104 12.27 41.49 10.01
CA VAL A 104 13.21 40.35 9.85
C VAL A 104 13.75 39.83 11.20
N HIS A 105 14.09 40.73 12.12
CA HIS A 105 14.55 40.38 13.47
C HIS A 105 13.52 39.61 14.31
N TRP A 106 12.23 39.78 14.03
CA TRP A 106 11.16 39.11 14.75
C TRP A 106 11.05 37.65 14.30
N TYR A 107 11.13 37.40 12.99
CA TYR A 107 11.14 36.06 12.42
C TYR A 107 12.43 35.27 12.74
N VAL A 108 13.59 35.93 12.66
CA VAL A 108 14.86 35.29 13.07
C VAL A 108 14.87 34.96 14.57
N GLY A 109 14.19 35.77 15.39
CA GLY A 109 14.01 35.51 16.82
C GLY A 109 13.17 34.27 17.15
N GLU A 110 12.29 33.85 16.23
CA GLU A 110 11.47 32.64 16.34
C GLU A 110 12.13 31.41 15.70
N GLY A 111 13.38 31.52 15.24
CA GLY A 111 14.18 30.40 14.74
C GLY A 111 14.28 30.26 13.23
N MET A 112 13.73 31.20 12.45
CA MET A 112 13.85 31.23 10.99
C MET A 112 15.25 31.73 10.56
N GLU A 113 15.92 31.03 9.66
CA GLU A 113 17.26 31.45 9.21
C GLU A 113 17.14 32.58 8.17
N GLU A 114 18.04 33.57 8.22
CA GLU A 114 17.97 34.72 7.31
C GLU A 114 18.13 34.31 5.83
N GLY A 115 18.76 33.16 5.56
CA GLY A 115 18.87 32.56 4.22
C GLY A 115 17.54 32.07 3.62
N GLU A 116 16.56 31.74 4.45
CA GLU A 116 15.24 31.25 4.01
C GLU A 116 14.42 32.38 3.36
N PHE A 117 14.67 33.65 3.74
CA PHE A 117 14.06 34.81 3.07
C PHE A 117 14.59 35.02 1.65
N SER A 118 15.88 34.71 1.42
CA SER A 118 16.46 34.76 0.08
C SER A 118 16.00 33.60 -0.79
N GLU A 119 15.89 32.40 -0.24
CA GLU A 119 15.40 31.22 -0.96
C GLU A 119 13.94 31.41 -1.39
N ALA A 120 13.07 31.87 -0.49
CA ALA A 120 11.69 32.20 -0.82
C ALA A 120 11.57 33.31 -1.89
N ARG A 121 12.54 34.22 -1.97
CA ARG A 121 12.60 35.27 -3.00
C ARG A 121 13.04 34.71 -4.36
N GLU A 122 13.98 33.77 -4.37
CA GLU A 122 14.45 33.07 -5.56
C GLU A 122 13.34 32.18 -6.14
N ASP A 123 12.61 31.45 -5.30
CA ASP A 123 11.46 30.64 -5.73
C ASP A 123 10.35 31.49 -6.34
N LEU A 124 10.05 32.65 -5.74
CA LEU A 124 9.04 33.56 -6.26
C LEU A 124 9.48 34.25 -7.55
N ALA A 125 10.78 34.54 -7.70
CA ALA A 125 11.36 35.03 -8.94
C ALA A 125 11.33 33.97 -10.06
N ALA A 126 11.60 32.71 -9.74
CA ALA A 126 11.47 31.59 -10.67
C ALA A 126 10.02 31.44 -11.14
N LEU A 127 9.05 31.55 -10.21
CA LEU A 127 7.63 31.52 -10.55
C LEU A 127 7.20 32.71 -11.43
N GLU A 128 7.71 33.92 -11.17
CA GLU A 128 7.45 35.07 -12.04
C GLU A 128 8.00 34.83 -13.45
N LEU A 129 9.21 34.26 -13.54
CA LEU A 129 9.88 33.92 -14.80
C LEU A 129 9.08 32.87 -15.59
N ASP A 130 8.62 31.79 -14.94
CA ASP A 130 7.80 30.75 -15.56
C ASP A 130 6.51 31.33 -16.17
N TYR A 131 5.82 32.20 -15.43
CA TYR A 131 4.60 32.85 -15.92
C TYR A 131 4.86 33.90 -17.01
N GLN A 132 6.04 34.54 -16.99
CA GLN A 132 6.48 35.47 -18.02
C GLN A 132 6.83 34.73 -19.32
N GLU A 133 7.52 33.59 -19.23
CA GLU A 133 7.85 32.71 -20.35
C GLU A 133 6.59 32.18 -21.05
N VAL A 134 5.56 31.80 -20.29
CA VAL A 134 4.26 31.41 -20.85
C VAL A 134 3.51 32.62 -21.48
N GLY A 135 3.81 33.84 -21.04
CA GLY A 135 3.14 35.07 -21.48
C GLY A 135 3.69 35.69 -22.77
N THR A 136 5.01 35.68 -22.95
CA THR A 136 5.67 36.18 -24.18
C THR A 136 5.76 35.05 -25.20
N ASP A 137 5.06 35.17 -26.34
CA ASP A 137 5.18 34.25 -27.49
C ASP A 137 6.56 34.38 -28.20
N ASN A 138 7.64 34.41 -27.44
CA ASN A 138 9.00 34.19 -27.91
C ASN A 138 9.52 32.83 -27.44
N ILE A 139 8.61 31.89 -27.17
CA ILE A 139 8.91 30.51 -27.48
C ILE A 139 8.76 30.45 -29.00
N SER A 140 9.86 30.67 -29.73
CA SER A 140 9.95 30.27 -31.13
C SER A 140 9.32 28.89 -31.26
N ASP A 141 8.46 28.68 -32.27
CA ASP A 141 7.80 27.40 -32.55
C ASP A 141 8.76 26.18 -32.40
N ASP A 142 10.07 26.38 -32.57
CA ASP A 142 11.16 25.44 -32.27
C ASP A 142 11.22 24.85 -30.84
N LYS A 143 10.63 25.47 -29.79
CA LYS A 143 10.78 25.00 -28.39
C LYS A 143 9.55 24.36 -27.77
N LEU A 144 8.36 24.57 -28.35
CA LEU A 144 7.14 23.85 -27.92
C LEU A 144 6.99 22.50 -28.63
N ASN A 145 7.74 22.26 -29.72
CA ASN A 145 7.79 21.00 -30.45
C ASN A 145 9.04 20.11 -30.19
N GLN A 146 10.07 20.56 -29.44
CA GLN A 146 11.26 19.72 -29.19
C GLN A 146 11.73 19.74 -27.73
N ILE A 147 11.20 18.84 -26.91
CA ILE A 147 12.10 17.97 -26.16
C ILE A 147 11.98 16.62 -26.84
N MET A 148 12.86 16.38 -27.81
CA MET A 148 12.99 15.08 -28.44
C MET A 148 13.31 14.07 -27.34
N ARG A 149 12.46 13.06 -27.21
CA ARG A 149 12.51 12.11 -26.09
C ARG A 149 13.19 10.83 -26.56
N GLU A 150 14.52 10.85 -26.67
CA GLU A 150 15.25 9.74 -27.30
C GLU A 150 15.37 8.50 -26.40
N VAL A 151 15.51 7.34 -27.04
CA VAL A 151 15.66 6.04 -26.38
C VAL A 151 16.87 5.32 -26.97
N ILE A 152 17.72 4.75 -26.11
CA ILE A 152 18.90 3.99 -26.53
C ILE A 152 18.62 2.49 -26.39
N SER A 153 18.81 1.73 -27.46
CA SER A 153 18.68 0.26 -27.43
C SER A 153 20.04 -0.41 -27.25
N ILE A 154 20.19 -1.26 -26.24
CA ILE A 154 21.42 -1.98 -25.93
C ILE A 154 21.17 -3.48 -26.14
N HIS A 155 21.94 -4.10 -27.02
CA HIS A 155 21.82 -5.50 -27.43
C HIS A 155 23.02 -6.29 -26.93
N ILE A 156 22.80 -7.24 -26.03
CA ILE A 156 23.86 -7.91 -25.26
C ILE A 156 23.89 -9.41 -25.56
N GLY A 157 25.06 -9.88 -25.96
CA GLY A 157 25.34 -11.29 -26.29
C GLY A 157 24.62 -11.76 -27.56
N GLN A 158 24.91 -12.99 -27.98
CA GLN A 158 24.37 -13.57 -29.22
C GLN A 158 22.86 -13.36 -29.41
N ALA A 159 22.04 -13.73 -28.41
CA ALA A 159 20.59 -13.64 -28.51
C ALA A 159 20.11 -12.19 -28.66
N GLY A 160 20.65 -11.29 -27.83
CA GLY A 160 20.33 -9.86 -27.88
C GLY A 160 20.72 -9.25 -29.23
N VAL A 161 21.93 -9.53 -29.72
CA VAL A 161 22.46 -9.01 -30.99
C VAL A 161 21.62 -9.50 -32.18
N GLN A 162 21.31 -10.80 -32.26
CA GLN A 162 20.53 -11.36 -33.36
C GLN A 162 19.07 -10.88 -33.35
N MET A 163 18.46 -10.76 -32.17
CA MET A 163 17.13 -10.20 -32.00
C MET A 163 17.11 -8.71 -32.39
N GLY A 164 18.11 -7.95 -31.95
CA GLY A 164 18.29 -6.55 -32.31
C GLY A 164 18.41 -6.35 -33.81
N ASN A 165 19.21 -7.16 -34.50
CA ASN A 165 19.37 -7.10 -35.95
C ASN A 165 18.02 -7.28 -36.69
N ALA A 166 17.20 -8.25 -36.24
CA ALA A 166 15.85 -8.45 -36.79
C ALA A 166 14.88 -7.29 -36.46
N CYS A 167 14.98 -6.70 -35.26
CA CYS A 167 14.17 -5.53 -34.87
C CYS A 167 14.50 -4.30 -35.73
N TRP A 168 15.78 -3.99 -35.90
CA TRP A 168 16.21 -2.83 -36.69
C TRP A 168 15.92 -3.00 -38.19
N GLU A 169 16.04 -4.22 -38.74
CA GLU A 169 15.55 -4.53 -40.09
C GLU A 169 14.06 -4.17 -40.23
N LEU A 170 13.23 -4.56 -39.26
CA LEU A 170 11.80 -4.25 -39.28
C LEU A 170 11.52 -2.76 -39.08
N TYR A 171 12.24 -2.08 -38.18
CA TYR A 171 12.08 -0.64 -37.97
C TYR A 171 12.43 0.16 -39.22
N CYS A 172 13.51 -0.19 -39.92
CA CYS A 172 13.86 0.43 -41.20
C CYS A 172 12.74 0.26 -42.23
N LEU A 173 12.16 -0.95 -42.34
CA LEU A 173 11.04 -1.21 -43.24
C LEU A 173 9.76 -0.46 -42.86
N GLU A 174 9.50 -0.27 -41.57
CA GLU A 174 8.34 0.49 -41.08
C GLU A 174 8.44 1.99 -41.35
N HIS A 175 9.64 2.56 -41.22
CA HIS A 175 9.88 3.99 -41.44
C HIS A 175 10.32 4.32 -42.88
N GLY A 176 10.51 3.32 -43.75
CA GLY A 176 10.93 3.54 -45.14
C GLY A 176 12.43 3.87 -45.30
N ILE A 177 13.24 3.57 -44.28
CA ILE A 177 14.69 3.76 -44.27
C ILE A 177 15.36 2.60 -45.01
N GLN A 178 16.24 2.92 -45.95
CA GLN A 178 16.99 1.93 -46.71
C GLN A 178 18.15 1.35 -45.89
N PRO A 179 18.71 0.19 -46.28
CA PRO A 179 19.82 -0.43 -45.53
C PRO A 179 21.11 0.39 -45.43
N ASP A 180 21.27 1.41 -46.27
CA ASP A 180 22.37 2.39 -46.22
C ASP A 180 22.09 3.56 -45.25
N GLY A 181 20.89 3.63 -44.67
CA GLY A 181 20.42 4.66 -43.76
C GLY A 181 19.77 5.87 -44.45
N LEU A 182 19.62 5.86 -45.77
CA LEU A 182 18.93 6.94 -46.49
C LEU A 182 17.41 6.74 -46.49
N MET A 183 16.67 7.85 -46.39
CA MET A 183 15.22 7.86 -46.47
C MET A 183 14.78 8.72 -47.66
N PRO A 184 14.40 8.12 -48.81
CA PRO A 184 14.07 8.87 -50.03
C PRO A 184 12.81 9.75 -49.93
N SER A 185 11.97 9.52 -48.93
CA SER A 185 10.70 10.22 -48.68
C SER A 185 10.83 11.39 -47.70
N ASP A 186 12.02 11.65 -47.18
CA ASP A 186 12.28 12.73 -46.23
C ASP A 186 12.67 14.01 -46.99
N ASP A 187 11.71 14.93 -47.11
CA ASP A 187 11.90 16.27 -47.70
C ASP A 187 12.49 17.27 -46.66
N SER A 188 12.74 16.81 -45.43
CA SER A 188 13.05 17.60 -44.22
C SER A 188 14.46 17.35 -43.68
N ILE A 189 15.46 17.19 -44.56
CA ILE A 189 16.88 17.06 -44.15
C ILE A 189 17.25 18.22 -43.21
N GLY A 190 17.49 17.92 -41.94
CA GLY A 190 17.84 18.90 -40.90
C GLY A 190 16.68 19.58 -40.16
N VAL A 191 15.42 19.16 -40.35
CA VAL A 191 14.28 19.58 -39.52
C VAL A 191 13.97 18.43 -38.56
N ALA A 192 14.45 18.55 -37.32
CA ALA A 192 14.44 17.47 -36.32
C ALA A 192 13.05 17.15 -35.71
N ASP A 193 11.95 17.25 -36.46
CA ASP A 193 10.58 17.28 -35.91
C ASP A 193 9.78 15.98 -36.07
N ASP A 194 10.37 14.90 -36.58
CA ASP A 194 9.66 13.63 -36.80
C ASP A 194 9.77 12.62 -35.63
N SER A 195 8.65 11.95 -35.32
CA SER A 195 8.48 11.02 -34.18
C SER A 195 9.46 9.83 -34.15
N PHE A 196 10.06 9.46 -35.29
CA PHE A 196 10.99 8.34 -35.39
C PHE A 196 12.43 8.70 -34.97
N ASN A 197 12.76 9.99 -34.87
CA ASN A 197 14.06 10.46 -34.39
C ASN A 197 14.31 10.15 -32.90
N THR A 198 13.28 9.68 -32.20
CA THR A 198 13.43 9.05 -30.87
C THR A 198 14.36 7.83 -30.92
N PHE A 199 14.38 7.08 -32.02
CA PHE A 199 15.17 5.86 -32.21
C PHE A 199 16.33 6.04 -33.21
N PHE A 200 16.27 7.02 -34.09
CA PHE A 200 17.31 7.32 -35.08
C PHE A 200 17.95 8.69 -34.82
N SER A 201 19.24 8.83 -35.04
CA SER A 201 19.93 10.12 -35.16
C SER A 201 20.15 10.44 -36.63
N GLU A 202 19.87 11.68 -37.01
CA GLU A 202 20.12 12.16 -38.37
C GLU A 202 21.54 12.74 -38.46
N THR A 203 22.29 12.35 -39.48
CA THR A 203 23.57 12.96 -39.82
C THR A 203 23.38 14.05 -40.87
N SER A 204 24.31 14.99 -40.97
CA SER A 204 24.27 16.07 -41.97
C SER A 204 24.24 15.61 -43.44
N GLY A 205 24.49 14.33 -43.72
CA GLY A 205 24.35 13.72 -45.03
C GLY A 205 22.97 13.10 -45.32
N GLY A 206 21.95 13.36 -44.48
CA GLY A 206 20.60 12.77 -44.59
C GLY A 206 20.54 11.28 -44.24
N LYS A 207 21.59 10.76 -43.59
CA LYS A 207 21.66 9.36 -43.16
C LYS A 207 21.15 9.24 -41.73
N HIS A 208 20.18 8.37 -41.54
CA HIS A 208 19.56 7.99 -40.28
C HIS A 208 20.33 6.82 -39.66
N VAL A 209 20.91 7.05 -38.48
CA VAL A 209 21.72 6.08 -37.75
C VAL A 209 20.95 5.64 -36.49
N PRO A 210 20.76 4.33 -36.26
CA PRO A 210 20.12 3.83 -35.06
C PRO A 210 20.81 4.28 -33.78
N ARG A 211 20.04 4.66 -32.76
CA ARG A 211 20.50 4.86 -31.38
C ARG A 211 20.62 3.51 -30.67
N ALA A 212 21.53 2.68 -31.19
CA ALA A 212 21.73 1.31 -30.74
C ALA A 212 23.18 1.03 -30.35
N MET A 213 23.37 0.12 -29.38
CA MET A 213 24.65 -0.47 -29.03
C MET A 213 24.54 -1.98 -29.14
N PHE A 214 25.50 -2.63 -29.80
CA PHE A 214 25.62 -4.07 -29.86
C PHE A 214 26.90 -4.47 -29.14
N ILE A 215 26.77 -5.31 -28.13
CA ILE A 215 27.86 -5.67 -27.25
C ILE A 215 27.89 -7.20 -27.11
N ASP A 216 29.01 -7.80 -27.45
CA ASP A 216 29.27 -9.20 -27.17
C ASP A 216 30.72 -9.39 -26.70
N LEU A 217 30.96 -10.39 -25.86
CA LEU A 217 32.31 -10.72 -25.37
C LEU A 217 33.11 -11.49 -26.44
N GLU A 218 32.42 -12.03 -27.46
CA GLU A 218 33.00 -12.66 -28.64
C GLU A 218 32.63 -11.91 -29.93
N PRO A 219 33.51 -11.82 -30.94
CA PRO A 219 33.23 -11.07 -32.16
C PRO A 219 32.23 -11.72 -33.14
N SER A 220 32.05 -13.04 -33.12
CA SER A 220 31.39 -13.81 -34.20
C SER A 220 30.04 -13.23 -34.65
N VAL A 221 29.14 -12.97 -33.71
CA VAL A 221 27.76 -12.53 -34.01
C VAL A 221 27.70 -11.04 -34.40
N VAL A 222 28.54 -10.21 -33.78
CA VAL A 222 28.62 -8.78 -34.12
C VAL A 222 29.30 -8.57 -35.47
N ASP A 223 30.25 -9.45 -35.84
CA ASP A 223 30.89 -9.43 -37.16
C ASP A 223 29.89 -9.79 -38.29
N GLU A 224 28.89 -10.62 -38.02
CA GLU A 224 27.76 -10.82 -38.95
C GLU A 224 26.99 -9.52 -39.19
N VAL A 225 26.81 -8.68 -38.17
CA VAL A 225 26.19 -7.34 -38.33
C VAL A 225 27.10 -6.41 -39.12
N ARG A 226 28.43 -6.44 -38.87
CA ARG A 226 29.43 -5.65 -39.61
C ARG A 226 29.54 -6.03 -41.09
N THR A 227 29.17 -7.25 -41.46
CA THR A 227 29.29 -7.76 -42.83
C THR A 227 27.95 -7.98 -43.53
N GLY A 228 26.84 -7.92 -42.79
CA GLY A 228 25.49 -8.17 -43.28
C GLY A 228 24.89 -7.04 -44.11
N THR A 229 23.60 -7.19 -44.44
CA THR A 229 22.84 -6.27 -45.30
C THR A 229 22.83 -4.83 -44.76
N TYR A 230 22.69 -4.67 -43.44
CA TYR A 230 22.62 -3.38 -42.75
C TYR A 230 23.98 -2.90 -42.21
N ARG A 231 25.10 -3.41 -42.74
CA ARG A 231 26.45 -3.02 -42.30
C ARG A 231 26.73 -1.51 -42.36
N GLN A 232 26.05 -0.80 -43.27
CA GLN A 232 26.20 0.63 -43.43
C GLN A 232 25.29 1.43 -42.51
N LEU A 233 24.27 0.81 -41.88
CA LEU A 233 23.30 1.51 -41.05
C LEU A 233 23.93 1.97 -39.72
N PHE A 234 24.64 1.08 -39.03
CA PHE A 234 25.23 1.35 -37.72
C PHE A 234 26.59 2.04 -37.80
N HIS A 235 26.92 2.85 -36.80
CA HIS A 235 28.27 3.39 -36.66
C HIS A 235 29.21 2.32 -36.09
N PRO A 236 30.45 2.13 -36.59
CA PRO A 236 31.34 1.07 -36.11
C PRO A 236 31.63 1.12 -34.60
N GLU A 237 31.64 2.30 -33.99
CA GLU A 237 31.80 2.47 -32.54
C GLU A 237 30.62 1.95 -31.70
N GLN A 238 29.46 1.71 -32.32
CA GLN A 238 28.29 1.12 -31.68
C GLN A 238 28.37 -0.42 -31.60
N LEU A 239 29.33 -1.03 -32.30
CA LEU A 239 29.52 -2.46 -32.42
C LEU A 239 30.74 -2.89 -31.60
N ILE A 240 30.52 -3.23 -30.33
CA ILE A 240 31.55 -3.57 -29.34
C ILE A 240 31.71 -5.08 -29.27
N THR A 241 32.97 -5.54 -29.35
CA THR A 241 33.32 -6.96 -29.33
C THR A 241 34.52 -7.18 -28.42
N GLY A 242 34.40 -8.13 -27.49
CA GLY A 242 35.53 -8.68 -26.75
C GLY A 242 36.36 -9.65 -27.58
N LYS A 243 37.23 -10.41 -26.91
CA LYS A 243 38.08 -11.45 -27.54
C LYS A 243 37.74 -12.87 -27.07
N GLU A 244 37.12 -13.00 -25.92
CA GLU A 244 36.89 -14.27 -25.23
C GLU A 244 35.47 -14.28 -24.69
N ASP A 245 34.76 -15.39 -24.88
CA ASP A 245 33.37 -15.50 -24.47
C ASP A 245 33.21 -15.77 -22.96
N ALA A 246 31.98 -15.62 -22.47
CA ALA A 246 31.62 -16.03 -21.11
C ALA A 246 31.42 -17.54 -20.96
N ALA A 247 31.58 -18.34 -22.02
CA ALA A 247 31.43 -19.81 -22.02
C ALA A 247 30.15 -20.33 -21.30
N ASN A 248 29.02 -19.63 -21.48
CA ASN A 248 27.75 -19.90 -20.77
C ASN A 248 27.83 -19.84 -19.24
N ASN A 249 28.74 -19.07 -18.67
CA ASN A 249 28.93 -18.89 -17.24
C ASN A 249 28.65 -17.44 -16.83
N TYR A 250 27.63 -17.22 -15.99
CA TYR A 250 27.30 -15.91 -15.43
C TYR A 250 28.51 -15.23 -14.77
N ALA A 251 29.28 -15.95 -13.95
CA ALA A 251 30.40 -15.39 -13.20
C ALA A 251 31.49 -14.82 -14.13
N ARG A 252 31.71 -15.46 -15.29
CA ARG A 252 32.63 -14.92 -16.32
C ARG A 252 32.12 -13.62 -16.92
N GLY A 253 30.82 -13.60 -17.24
CA GLY A 253 30.17 -12.41 -17.78
C GLY A 253 30.12 -11.25 -16.79
N HIS A 254 30.04 -11.51 -15.50
CA HIS A 254 29.85 -10.49 -14.47
C HIS A 254 31.16 -10.06 -13.78
N TYR A 255 32.00 -11.00 -13.34
CA TYR A 255 33.14 -10.73 -12.46
C TYR A 255 34.49 -10.66 -13.18
N THR A 256 34.76 -11.58 -14.12
CA THR A 256 36.08 -11.69 -14.77
C THR A 256 36.12 -10.98 -16.12
N ILE A 257 35.65 -11.63 -17.18
CA ILE A 257 35.76 -11.13 -18.56
C ILE A 257 34.92 -9.86 -18.77
N GLY A 258 33.70 -9.82 -18.23
CA GLY A 258 32.81 -8.66 -18.40
C GLY A 258 33.36 -7.37 -17.80
N LYS A 259 34.12 -7.48 -16.69
CA LYS A 259 34.76 -6.34 -16.03
C LYS A 259 35.83 -5.68 -16.91
N GLU A 260 36.42 -6.40 -17.86
CA GLU A 260 37.36 -5.80 -18.81
C GLU A 260 36.66 -4.94 -19.88
N LEU A 261 35.41 -5.29 -20.24
CA LEU A 261 34.67 -4.62 -21.32
C LEU A 261 33.67 -3.57 -20.83
N ILE A 262 33.31 -3.58 -19.54
CA ILE A 262 32.27 -2.71 -18.99
C ILE A 262 32.60 -1.22 -19.11
N ASP A 263 33.84 -0.82 -18.79
CA ASP A 263 34.26 0.59 -18.81
C ASP A 263 34.21 1.15 -20.24
N VAL A 264 34.69 0.36 -21.22
CA VAL A 264 34.64 0.71 -22.65
C VAL A 264 33.20 0.81 -23.12
N SER A 265 32.34 -0.10 -22.69
CA SER A 265 30.93 -0.11 -23.05
C SER A 265 30.19 1.10 -22.49
N MET A 266 30.43 1.44 -21.21
CA MET A 266 29.84 2.61 -20.56
C MET A 266 30.33 3.93 -21.17
N GLU A 267 31.61 4.02 -21.56
CA GLU A 267 32.12 5.21 -22.27
C GLU A 267 31.38 5.43 -23.60
N LYS A 268 31.14 4.37 -24.37
CA LYS A 268 30.39 4.45 -25.64
C LYS A 268 28.91 4.76 -25.43
N ILE A 269 28.29 4.18 -24.40
CA ILE A 269 26.90 4.50 -24.04
C ILE A 269 26.80 5.98 -23.65
N ARG A 270 27.70 6.49 -22.81
CA ARG A 270 27.75 7.93 -22.45
C ARG A 270 27.87 8.82 -23.68
N LYS A 271 28.73 8.46 -24.64
CA LYS A 271 28.86 9.21 -25.91
C LYS A 271 27.57 9.22 -26.73
N LEU A 272 26.75 8.17 -26.70
CA LEU A 272 25.42 8.19 -27.32
C LEU A 272 24.42 9.01 -26.50
N CYS A 273 24.48 8.95 -25.17
CA CYS A 273 23.67 9.79 -24.30
C CYS A 273 23.94 11.28 -24.53
N ASP A 274 25.21 11.68 -24.73
CA ASP A 274 25.60 13.06 -25.05
C ASP A 274 25.05 13.55 -26.40
N GLN A 275 24.69 12.63 -27.30
CA GLN A 275 24.03 12.93 -28.59
C GLN A 275 22.50 13.01 -28.47
N CYS A 276 21.94 12.80 -27.27
CA CYS A 276 20.52 12.90 -27.00
C CYS A 276 20.22 14.24 -26.33
N SER A 277 19.19 14.93 -26.79
CA SER A 277 18.73 16.18 -26.21
C SER A 277 17.86 15.97 -24.95
N GLY A 278 17.18 14.82 -24.87
CA GLY A 278 16.25 14.45 -23.81
C GLY A 278 16.10 12.94 -23.64
N LEU A 279 17.20 12.24 -23.28
CA LEU A 279 17.19 10.79 -23.07
C LEU A 279 16.10 10.36 -22.07
N GLN A 280 15.18 9.50 -22.49
CA GLN A 280 14.18 8.88 -21.62
C GLN A 280 14.80 7.75 -20.79
N GLY A 281 15.53 6.86 -21.47
CA GLY A 281 15.98 5.61 -20.88
C GLY A 281 16.54 4.61 -21.89
N PHE A 282 16.66 3.36 -21.44
CA PHE A 282 17.34 2.28 -22.16
C PHE A 282 16.41 1.09 -22.41
N LEU A 283 16.47 0.52 -23.61
CA LEU A 283 15.89 -0.79 -23.93
C LEU A 283 17.00 -1.83 -23.97
N VAL A 284 16.99 -2.81 -23.07
CA VAL A 284 18.07 -3.79 -22.92
C VAL A 284 17.61 -5.16 -23.42
N PHE A 285 18.26 -5.67 -24.46
CA PHE A 285 17.93 -6.92 -25.14
C PHE A 285 19.00 -7.97 -24.83
N HIS A 286 18.61 -9.09 -24.22
CA HIS A 286 19.57 -10.10 -23.77
C HIS A 286 18.91 -11.48 -23.55
N SER A 287 19.71 -12.50 -23.21
CA SER A 287 19.20 -13.83 -22.82
C SER A 287 19.45 -14.13 -21.35
N PHE A 288 18.51 -14.83 -20.70
CA PHE A 288 18.73 -15.36 -19.35
C PHE A 288 19.77 -16.50 -19.32
N GLY A 289 19.81 -17.32 -20.36
CA GLY A 289 20.64 -18.55 -20.38
C GLY A 289 22.11 -18.34 -20.74
N GLY A 290 22.45 -17.34 -21.54
CA GLY A 290 23.82 -17.13 -22.02
C GLY A 290 24.70 -16.40 -21.00
N GLY A 291 25.96 -16.78 -20.86
CA GLY A 291 26.87 -16.18 -19.86
C GLY A 291 27.08 -14.67 -20.04
N THR A 292 27.20 -14.19 -21.29
CA THR A 292 27.24 -12.75 -21.61
C THR A 292 25.87 -12.11 -21.39
N GLY A 293 24.81 -12.74 -21.89
CA GLY A 293 23.45 -12.23 -21.79
C GLY A 293 22.92 -12.16 -20.36
N SER A 294 23.44 -12.97 -19.45
CA SER A 294 23.11 -12.93 -18.03
C SER A 294 24.13 -12.07 -17.27
N GLY A 295 25.39 -12.50 -17.21
CA GLY A 295 26.39 -11.88 -16.33
C GLY A 295 26.79 -10.47 -16.74
N PHE A 296 27.07 -10.24 -18.03
CA PHE A 296 27.45 -8.90 -18.49
C PHE A 296 26.25 -7.96 -18.52
N ALA A 297 25.05 -8.48 -18.80
CA ALA A 297 23.84 -7.69 -18.75
C ALA A 297 23.51 -7.22 -17.33
N SER A 298 23.64 -8.08 -16.30
CA SER A 298 23.43 -7.65 -14.92
C SER A 298 24.44 -6.60 -14.47
N LEU A 299 25.73 -6.81 -14.78
CA LEU A 299 26.78 -5.83 -14.50
C LEU A 299 26.50 -4.48 -15.19
N LEU A 300 26.03 -4.51 -16.44
CA LEU A 300 25.68 -3.30 -17.17
C LEU A 300 24.47 -2.59 -16.56
N MET A 301 23.44 -3.33 -16.15
CA MET A 301 22.25 -2.77 -15.50
C MET A 301 22.58 -2.07 -14.17
N GLU A 302 23.47 -2.66 -13.36
CA GLU A 302 24.00 -2.03 -12.14
C GLU A 302 24.71 -0.70 -12.46
N ARG A 303 25.61 -0.71 -13.46
CA ARG A 303 26.36 0.50 -13.86
C ARG A 303 25.46 1.57 -14.47
N LEU A 304 24.45 1.18 -15.26
CA LEU A 304 23.45 2.10 -15.79
C LEU A 304 22.61 2.72 -14.66
N SER A 305 22.26 1.96 -13.63
CA SER A 305 21.54 2.49 -12.46
C SER A 305 22.39 3.46 -11.64
N LEU A 306 23.70 3.21 -11.52
CA LEU A 306 24.62 4.12 -10.83
C LEU A 306 24.82 5.45 -11.59
N ASP A 307 25.04 5.39 -12.90
CA ASP A 307 25.31 6.59 -13.72
C ASP A 307 24.03 7.33 -14.12
N PHE A 308 22.94 6.61 -14.35
CA PHE A 308 21.67 7.11 -14.91
C PHE A 308 20.45 6.72 -14.04
N GLY A 309 20.56 6.82 -12.72
CA GLY A 309 19.54 6.32 -11.78
C GLY A 309 18.12 6.86 -11.96
N LYS A 310 17.94 8.05 -12.55
CA LYS A 310 16.61 8.64 -12.85
C LYS A 310 16.00 8.18 -14.19
N LYS A 311 16.72 7.40 -14.99
CA LYS A 311 16.31 7.00 -16.35
C LYS A 311 15.74 5.59 -16.34
N SER A 312 14.64 5.38 -17.06
CA SER A 312 13.94 4.09 -17.10
C SER A 312 14.72 3.06 -17.89
N LYS A 313 14.65 1.79 -17.48
CA LYS A 313 15.34 0.66 -18.09
C LYS A 313 14.32 -0.46 -18.32
N LEU A 314 14.07 -0.77 -19.58
CA LEU A 314 13.14 -1.84 -19.98
C LEU A 314 13.93 -3.02 -20.54
N GLY A 315 13.70 -4.21 -20.01
CA GLY A 315 14.35 -5.46 -20.45
C GLY A 315 13.50 -6.24 -21.44
N PHE A 316 14.12 -6.75 -22.50
CA PHE A 316 13.58 -7.81 -23.36
C PHE A 316 14.44 -9.04 -23.21
N SER A 317 13.91 -10.02 -22.47
CA SER A 317 14.70 -11.12 -21.94
C SER A 317 14.26 -12.45 -22.54
N ILE A 318 15.17 -13.13 -23.23
CA ILE A 318 14.92 -14.47 -23.76
C ILE A 318 14.99 -15.50 -22.62
N TYR A 319 13.84 -16.09 -22.30
CA TYR A 319 13.70 -17.15 -21.30
C TYR A 319 14.11 -18.51 -21.90
N PRO A 320 14.88 -19.33 -21.15
CA PRO A 320 15.53 -20.53 -21.67
C PRO A 320 14.57 -21.69 -21.94
N ALA A 321 14.77 -22.39 -23.06
CA ALA A 321 13.96 -23.54 -23.48
C ALA A 321 14.85 -24.76 -23.82
N PRO A 322 14.63 -25.95 -23.21
CA PRO A 322 15.47 -27.13 -23.41
C PRO A 322 15.63 -27.61 -24.87
N GLN A 323 14.66 -27.34 -25.72
CA GLN A 323 14.59 -27.80 -27.11
C GLN A 323 15.60 -27.08 -28.02
N ILE A 324 16.00 -25.86 -27.63
CA ILE A 324 16.81 -24.94 -28.42
C ILE A 324 18.08 -24.53 -27.66
N SER A 325 18.06 -24.71 -26.33
CA SER A 325 19.18 -24.48 -25.43
C SER A 325 20.40 -25.33 -25.80
N THR A 326 21.57 -24.69 -25.83
CA THR A 326 22.87 -25.34 -25.99
C THR A 326 23.61 -25.51 -24.67
N ALA A 327 23.13 -24.90 -23.58
CA ALA A 327 23.79 -24.88 -22.28
C ALA A 327 22.96 -25.55 -21.17
N ILE A 328 23.60 -26.47 -20.44
CA ILE A 328 22.95 -27.20 -19.34
C ILE A 328 22.75 -26.28 -18.13
N VAL A 329 23.63 -25.28 -17.95
CA VAL A 329 23.68 -24.38 -16.80
C VAL A 329 22.80 -23.13 -16.94
N GLU A 330 21.97 -23.04 -17.98
CA GLU A 330 21.05 -21.90 -18.19
C GLU A 330 20.16 -21.58 -16.97
N PRO A 331 19.64 -22.55 -16.20
CA PRO A 331 18.86 -22.24 -15.00
C PRO A 331 19.64 -21.47 -13.93
N TYR A 332 20.95 -21.73 -13.79
CA TYR A 332 21.81 -20.95 -12.88
C TYR A 332 21.97 -19.51 -13.37
N ASN A 333 22.30 -19.35 -14.65
CA ASN A 333 22.49 -18.03 -15.25
C ASN A 333 21.22 -17.16 -15.17
N ALA A 334 20.07 -17.78 -15.45
CA ALA A 334 18.78 -17.13 -15.41
C ALA A 334 18.40 -16.66 -14.00
N LEU A 335 18.62 -17.51 -12.99
CA LEU A 335 18.31 -17.19 -11.61
C LEU A 335 19.23 -16.08 -11.06
N LEU A 336 20.54 -16.16 -11.32
CA LEU A 336 21.51 -15.15 -10.90
C LEU A 336 21.28 -13.79 -11.57
N TYR A 337 20.94 -13.78 -12.86
CA TYR A 337 20.56 -12.56 -13.56
C TYR A 337 19.31 -11.94 -12.94
N THR A 338 18.27 -12.74 -12.70
CA THR A 338 16.99 -12.23 -12.20
C THR A 338 17.17 -11.60 -10.82
N HIS A 339 17.92 -12.25 -9.93
CA HIS A 339 18.26 -11.71 -8.61
C HIS A 339 18.98 -10.35 -8.68
N THR A 340 20.09 -10.26 -9.42
CA THR A 340 20.91 -9.04 -9.47
C THR A 340 20.25 -7.88 -10.21
N THR A 341 19.32 -8.15 -11.12
CA THR A 341 18.66 -7.10 -11.92
C THR A 341 17.28 -6.71 -11.42
N LEU A 342 16.74 -7.38 -10.41
CA LEU A 342 15.38 -7.15 -9.90
C LEU A 342 15.18 -5.70 -9.44
N GLU A 343 16.20 -5.07 -8.84
CA GLU A 343 16.16 -3.68 -8.37
C GLU A 343 16.54 -2.65 -9.45
N HIS A 344 17.06 -3.12 -10.59
CA HIS A 344 17.64 -2.27 -11.63
C HIS A 344 16.81 -2.24 -12.91
N CYS A 345 15.81 -3.11 -13.05
CA CYS A 345 14.92 -3.14 -14.21
C CYS A 345 13.54 -2.61 -13.82
N ASP A 346 13.00 -1.64 -14.58
CA ASP A 346 11.69 -1.06 -14.29
C ASP A 346 10.55 -1.89 -14.88
N VAL A 347 10.76 -2.50 -16.05
CA VAL A 347 9.82 -3.41 -16.72
C VAL A 347 10.59 -4.44 -17.53
N ALA A 348 10.30 -5.73 -17.38
CA ALA A 348 10.95 -6.80 -18.13
C ALA A 348 9.94 -7.67 -18.89
N PHE A 349 10.02 -7.66 -20.22
CA PHE A 349 9.24 -8.53 -21.08
C PHE A 349 9.97 -9.86 -21.29
N LEU A 350 9.41 -10.92 -20.72
CA LEU A 350 9.92 -12.28 -20.90
C LEU A 350 9.45 -12.85 -22.24
N VAL A 351 10.38 -13.49 -22.94
CA VAL A 351 10.13 -14.18 -24.21
C VAL A 351 10.60 -15.62 -24.09
N ASP A 352 9.65 -16.54 -23.88
CA ASP A 352 9.94 -17.97 -23.80
C ASP A 352 10.18 -18.55 -25.19
N ASN A 353 11.42 -18.97 -25.42
CA ASN A 353 11.82 -19.65 -26.64
C ASN A 353 10.93 -20.86 -26.97
N GLN A 354 10.41 -21.56 -25.97
CA GLN A 354 9.51 -22.69 -26.20
C GLN A 354 8.14 -22.24 -26.71
N ALA A 355 7.60 -21.13 -26.17
CA ALA A 355 6.32 -20.58 -26.62
C ALA A 355 6.42 -20.10 -28.07
N ILE A 356 7.46 -19.32 -28.40
CA ILE A 356 7.70 -18.82 -29.76
C ILE A 356 7.93 -19.98 -30.74
N TYR A 357 8.65 -21.03 -30.33
CA TYR A 357 8.85 -22.22 -31.15
C TYR A 357 7.55 -22.94 -31.48
N ASP A 358 6.67 -23.09 -30.48
CA ASP A 358 5.37 -23.74 -30.68
C ASP A 358 4.44 -22.89 -31.56
N ILE A 359 4.45 -21.56 -31.41
CA ILE A 359 3.72 -20.64 -32.31
C ILE A 359 4.22 -20.80 -33.75
N CYS A 360 5.54 -20.80 -33.97
CA CYS A 360 6.11 -21.02 -35.30
C CYS A 360 5.75 -22.38 -35.90
N ARG A 361 5.67 -23.42 -35.07
CA ARG A 361 5.32 -24.77 -35.53
C ARG A 361 3.83 -24.93 -35.84
N ILE A 362 2.97 -24.39 -34.99
CA ILE A 362 1.51 -24.57 -35.07
C ILE A 362 0.90 -23.55 -36.05
N ASN A 363 1.23 -22.27 -35.91
CA ASN A 363 0.57 -21.20 -36.66
C ASN A 363 1.25 -20.91 -38.00
N LEU A 364 2.59 -20.98 -38.06
CA LEU A 364 3.34 -20.78 -39.31
C LEU A 364 3.56 -22.08 -40.09
N GLU A 365 3.17 -23.22 -39.53
CA GLU A 365 3.30 -24.57 -40.11
C GLU A 365 4.76 -24.98 -40.42
N LEU A 366 5.72 -24.45 -39.65
CA LEU A 366 7.13 -24.78 -39.81
C LEU A 366 7.47 -26.10 -39.10
N THR A 367 8.07 -27.05 -39.81
CA THR A 367 8.45 -28.34 -39.23
C THR A 367 9.58 -28.25 -38.19
N ARG A 368 10.53 -27.33 -38.41
CA ARG A 368 11.68 -27.06 -37.53
C ARG A 368 12.05 -25.57 -37.58
N PRO A 369 11.44 -24.74 -36.72
CA PRO A 369 11.81 -23.33 -36.58
C PRO A 369 13.30 -23.14 -36.28
N THR A 370 13.93 -22.17 -36.96
CA THR A 370 15.31 -21.71 -36.73
C THR A 370 15.33 -20.40 -35.95
N TYR A 371 16.49 -19.98 -35.41
CA TYR A 371 16.62 -18.67 -34.74
C TYR A 371 16.18 -17.50 -35.62
N THR A 372 16.39 -17.56 -36.93
CA THR A 372 15.89 -16.53 -37.86
C THR A 372 14.36 -16.45 -37.86
N ASN A 373 13.67 -17.59 -37.81
CA ASN A 373 12.20 -17.62 -37.75
C ASN A 373 11.70 -17.07 -36.41
N LEU A 374 12.31 -17.50 -35.30
CA LEU A 374 11.97 -17.03 -33.95
C LEU A 374 12.20 -15.53 -33.82
N ASN A 375 13.39 -15.04 -34.20
CA ASN A 375 13.76 -13.63 -34.06
C ASN A 375 12.90 -12.71 -34.92
N ARG A 376 12.43 -13.16 -36.09
CA ARG A 376 11.48 -12.37 -36.91
C ARG A 376 10.11 -12.26 -36.26
N LEU A 377 9.62 -13.34 -35.64
CA LEU A 377 8.36 -13.29 -34.88
C LEU A 377 8.51 -12.40 -33.63
N ILE A 378 9.61 -12.55 -32.90
CA ILE A 378 9.92 -11.72 -31.72
C ILE A 378 10.05 -10.24 -32.12
N ALA A 379 10.74 -9.94 -33.22
CA ALA A 379 10.85 -8.58 -33.76
C ALA A 379 9.49 -7.96 -34.11
N GLN A 380 8.56 -8.75 -34.66
CA GLN A 380 7.19 -8.28 -34.92
C GLN A 380 6.45 -7.84 -33.65
N ILE A 381 6.69 -8.57 -32.55
CA ILE A 381 6.03 -8.31 -31.28
C ILE A 381 6.68 -7.13 -30.58
N ILE A 382 8.02 -7.10 -30.50
CA ILE A 382 8.78 -5.96 -29.98
C ILE A 382 8.42 -4.69 -30.76
N SER A 383 8.29 -4.77 -32.09
CA SER A 383 7.84 -3.65 -32.90
C SER A 383 6.45 -3.15 -32.49
N SER A 384 5.53 -4.05 -32.15
CA SER A 384 4.20 -3.68 -31.69
C SER A 384 4.22 -3.03 -30.29
N ILE A 385 5.17 -3.43 -29.42
CA ILE A 385 5.39 -2.83 -28.10
C ILE A 385 6.01 -1.44 -28.23
N THR A 386 7.07 -1.28 -29.05
CA THR A 386 7.79 -0.02 -29.21
C THR A 386 7.14 0.94 -30.21
N ALA A 387 6.09 0.52 -30.91
CA ALA A 387 5.40 1.35 -31.90
C ALA A 387 4.87 2.66 -31.27
N SER A 388 4.44 2.65 -30.01
CA SER A 388 3.95 3.86 -29.31
C SER A 388 5.05 4.89 -29.03
N LEU A 389 6.32 4.49 -29.06
CA LEU A 389 7.48 5.37 -28.87
C LEU A 389 8.02 5.92 -30.20
N ARG A 390 7.77 5.20 -31.31
CA ARG A 390 8.28 5.52 -32.65
C ARG A 390 7.27 6.26 -33.53
N PHE A 391 6.00 6.05 -33.27
CA PHE A 391 4.87 6.68 -33.95
C PHE A 391 4.04 7.46 -32.95
N ASP A 392 3.42 8.53 -33.43
CA ASP A 392 2.44 9.27 -32.64
C ASP A 392 1.32 8.34 -32.16
N GLY A 393 1.12 8.34 -30.85
CA GLY A 393 0.14 7.51 -30.16
C GLY A 393 -0.43 8.23 -28.95
N ALA A 394 -1.48 7.66 -28.37
CA ALA A 394 -2.15 8.20 -27.17
C ALA A 394 -1.90 7.36 -25.91
N LEU A 395 -1.16 6.26 -26.01
CA LEU A 395 -0.90 5.32 -24.91
C LEU A 395 0.54 4.80 -25.01
N ASN A 396 1.26 4.80 -23.88
CA ASN A 396 2.66 4.40 -23.75
C ASN A 396 3.59 5.29 -24.60
N VAL A 397 3.37 6.60 -24.54
CA VAL A 397 4.13 7.59 -25.34
C VAL A 397 5.54 7.83 -24.81
N ASP A 398 5.81 7.43 -23.57
CA ASP A 398 7.14 7.42 -22.98
C ASP A 398 7.42 6.13 -22.18
N LEU A 399 8.69 5.91 -21.82
CA LEU A 399 9.11 4.73 -21.07
C LEU A 399 8.54 4.66 -19.66
N ASN A 400 8.28 5.81 -19.02
CA ASN A 400 7.70 5.86 -17.67
C ASN A 400 6.24 5.38 -17.68
N GLU A 401 5.49 5.68 -18.73
CA GLU A 401 4.12 5.21 -18.90
C GLU A 401 4.04 3.68 -18.94
N PHE A 402 5.05 2.96 -19.44
CA PHE A 402 5.06 1.49 -19.35
C PHE A 402 5.01 1.01 -17.91
N GLN A 403 5.81 1.62 -17.02
CA GLN A 403 5.81 1.30 -15.59
C GLN A 403 4.45 1.66 -14.97
N THR A 404 3.98 2.90 -15.16
CA THR A 404 2.68 3.35 -14.62
C THR A 404 1.50 2.52 -15.12
N ASN A 405 1.56 2.02 -16.36
CA ASN A 405 0.45 1.29 -16.97
C ASN A 405 0.48 -0.21 -16.72
N LEU A 406 1.66 -0.83 -16.56
CA LEU A 406 1.82 -2.27 -16.49
C LEU A 406 2.38 -2.80 -15.18
N VAL A 407 3.02 -1.96 -14.36
CA VAL A 407 3.76 -2.39 -13.16
C VAL A 407 3.21 -1.70 -11.91
N PRO A 408 2.23 -2.30 -11.23
CA PRO A 408 1.70 -1.75 -9.98
C PRO A 408 2.65 -1.91 -8.80
N TYR A 409 3.44 -3.00 -8.79
CA TYR A 409 4.43 -3.29 -7.76
C TYR A 409 5.82 -3.40 -8.37
N PRO A 410 6.85 -2.71 -7.83
CA PRO A 410 8.19 -2.70 -8.40
C PRO A 410 8.82 -4.09 -8.61
N ARG A 411 8.60 -5.06 -7.70
CA ARG A 411 9.13 -6.44 -7.85
C ARG A 411 8.36 -7.26 -8.90
N ILE A 412 7.08 -6.96 -9.13
CA ILE A 412 6.21 -7.68 -10.08
C ILE A 412 6.17 -6.95 -11.42
N HIS A 413 7.36 -6.74 -12.00
CA HIS A 413 7.55 -5.95 -13.21
C HIS A 413 7.66 -6.79 -14.50
N TYR A 414 7.03 -7.97 -14.54
CA TYR A 414 7.12 -8.90 -15.68
C TYR A 414 5.79 -9.04 -16.45
N PRO A 415 5.43 -8.11 -17.35
CA PRO A 415 4.24 -8.23 -18.16
C PRO A 415 4.32 -9.41 -19.14
N LEU A 416 3.23 -10.18 -19.21
CA LEU A 416 3.01 -11.18 -20.25
C LEU A 416 2.61 -10.48 -21.56
N ALA A 417 3.39 -10.71 -22.61
CA ALA A 417 3.05 -10.27 -23.96
C ALA A 417 2.32 -11.38 -24.73
N THR A 418 1.26 -11.01 -25.44
CA THR A 418 0.48 -11.90 -26.32
C THR A 418 0.23 -11.20 -27.64
N TYR A 419 0.39 -11.90 -28.76
CA TYR A 419 0.28 -11.28 -30.08
C TYR A 419 -0.70 -12.04 -30.97
N GLY A 420 -1.60 -11.30 -31.62
CA GLY A 420 -2.56 -11.87 -32.56
C GLY A 420 -2.89 -10.91 -33.71
N PRO A 421 -3.09 -11.41 -34.94
CA PRO A 421 -2.99 -12.81 -35.34
C PRO A 421 -1.59 -13.18 -35.85
N VAL A 422 -1.21 -14.46 -35.69
CA VAL A 422 -0.02 -15.05 -36.31
C VAL A 422 -0.47 -15.98 -37.43
N ILE A 423 -0.25 -15.58 -38.68
CA ILE A 423 -0.72 -16.29 -39.89
C ILE A 423 0.45 -16.56 -40.82
N SER A 424 0.55 -17.79 -41.33
CA SER A 424 1.52 -18.20 -42.35
C SER A 424 1.32 -17.43 -43.66
N SER A 425 2.41 -17.02 -44.32
CA SER A 425 2.40 -16.38 -45.64
C SER A 425 1.64 -17.18 -46.71
N SER A 426 1.57 -18.51 -46.56
CA SER A 426 0.79 -19.41 -47.43
C SER A 426 -0.73 -19.21 -47.34
N LYS A 427 -1.24 -18.70 -46.20
CA LYS A 427 -2.68 -18.51 -45.92
C LYS A 427 -3.16 -17.06 -46.06
N ALA A 428 -2.32 -16.16 -46.56
CA ALA A 428 -2.53 -14.72 -46.58
C ALA A 428 -3.85 -14.23 -47.24
N TYR A 429 -4.46 -15.01 -48.14
CA TYR A 429 -5.66 -14.61 -48.89
C TYR A 429 -6.98 -15.16 -48.34
N HIS A 430 -6.95 -16.07 -47.36
CA HIS A 430 -8.14 -16.84 -46.97
C HIS A 430 -8.82 -16.35 -45.68
N GLU A 431 -8.12 -15.64 -44.79
CA GLU A 431 -8.66 -15.25 -43.48
C GLU A 431 -8.49 -13.75 -43.22
N LYS A 432 -9.61 -13.03 -43.17
CA LYS A 432 -9.67 -11.66 -42.64
C LYS A 432 -10.31 -11.70 -41.27
N LEU A 433 -9.48 -11.65 -40.23
CA LEU A 433 -9.96 -11.64 -38.85
C LEU A 433 -10.51 -10.26 -38.48
N SER A 434 -11.65 -10.26 -37.80
CA SER A 434 -12.28 -9.08 -37.22
C SER A 434 -11.52 -8.60 -35.96
N VAL A 435 -11.81 -7.37 -35.51
CA VAL A 435 -11.24 -6.83 -34.26
C VAL A 435 -11.57 -7.75 -33.08
N ASP A 436 -12.82 -8.22 -32.99
CA ASP A 436 -13.27 -9.10 -31.91
C ASP A 436 -12.51 -10.45 -31.88
N GLU A 437 -12.27 -11.07 -33.03
CA GLU A 437 -11.52 -12.33 -33.11
C GLU A 437 -10.05 -12.16 -32.71
N ILE A 438 -9.37 -11.10 -33.18
CA ILE A 438 -7.98 -10.87 -32.80
C ILE A 438 -7.84 -10.52 -31.32
N THR A 439 -8.82 -9.78 -30.73
CA THR A 439 -8.86 -9.50 -29.30
C THR A 439 -9.04 -10.79 -28.49
N LYS A 440 -9.92 -11.69 -28.90
CA LYS A 440 -10.12 -12.99 -28.24
C LYS A 440 -8.87 -13.86 -28.30
N ASN A 441 -8.18 -13.87 -29.44
CA ASN A 441 -6.92 -14.61 -29.60
C ASN A 441 -5.81 -14.15 -28.64
N CYS A 442 -5.84 -12.91 -28.16
CA CYS A 442 -4.91 -12.41 -27.15
C CYS A 442 -5.12 -12.98 -25.74
N PHE A 443 -6.23 -13.68 -25.49
CA PHE A 443 -6.48 -14.35 -24.21
C PHE A 443 -6.41 -15.88 -24.33
N GLU A 444 -6.03 -16.38 -25.51
CA GLU A 444 -5.76 -17.79 -25.72
C GLU A 444 -4.29 -18.13 -25.42
N PRO A 445 -4.02 -19.22 -24.66
CA PRO A 445 -2.65 -19.62 -24.31
C PRO A 445 -1.72 -19.87 -25.51
N ASN A 446 -2.29 -20.24 -26.67
CA ASN A 446 -1.50 -20.54 -27.87
C ASN A 446 -0.85 -19.31 -28.51
N SER A 447 -1.24 -18.10 -28.12
CA SER A 447 -0.72 -16.84 -28.68
C SER A 447 0.27 -16.13 -27.75
N GLN A 448 0.53 -16.70 -26.57
CA GLN A 448 1.31 -16.08 -25.50
C GLN A 448 2.81 -16.26 -25.74
N MET A 449 3.60 -15.26 -25.35
CA MET A 449 5.05 -15.30 -25.46
C MET A 449 5.73 -16.06 -24.32
N VAL A 450 5.01 -16.34 -23.23
CA VAL A 450 5.48 -17.16 -22.11
C VAL A 450 4.47 -18.25 -21.88
N LYS A 451 4.94 -19.48 -21.66
CA LYS A 451 4.06 -20.58 -21.28
C LYS A 451 3.64 -20.45 -19.83
N CYS A 452 2.43 -19.93 -19.64
CA CYS A 452 1.70 -20.03 -18.39
C CYS A 452 0.21 -20.20 -18.69
N ASP A 453 -0.59 -20.50 -17.67
CA ASP A 453 -2.05 -20.50 -17.79
C ASP A 453 -2.66 -19.29 -17.06
N PRO A 454 -2.97 -18.17 -17.76
CA PRO A 454 -3.58 -16.99 -17.15
C PRO A 454 -4.93 -17.24 -16.52
N ARG A 455 -5.60 -18.36 -16.81
CA ARG A 455 -6.88 -18.73 -16.20
C ARG A 455 -6.72 -19.14 -14.73
N LYS A 456 -5.50 -19.51 -14.31
CA LYS A 456 -5.16 -19.81 -12.91
C LYS A 456 -4.62 -18.60 -12.16
N GLY A 457 -4.31 -17.51 -12.87
CA GLY A 457 -3.81 -16.29 -12.29
C GLY A 457 -4.88 -15.19 -12.27
N LYS A 458 -4.50 -14.05 -11.70
CA LYS A 458 -5.26 -12.80 -11.76
C LYS A 458 -4.49 -11.77 -12.57
N TYR A 459 -5.22 -10.87 -13.21
CA TYR A 459 -4.68 -9.76 -13.99
C TYR A 459 -4.56 -8.52 -13.11
N MET A 460 -3.39 -7.90 -13.10
CA MET A 460 -3.12 -6.65 -12.41
C MET A 460 -3.22 -5.45 -13.36
N ALA A 461 -2.87 -5.63 -14.63
CA ALA A 461 -2.95 -4.60 -15.66
C ALA A 461 -3.12 -5.24 -17.03
N VAL A 462 -3.87 -4.61 -17.93
CA VAL A 462 -4.02 -5.05 -19.33
C VAL A 462 -4.03 -3.85 -20.27
N CYS A 463 -3.10 -3.84 -21.22
CA CYS A 463 -3.00 -2.88 -22.32
C CYS A 463 -3.15 -3.60 -23.66
N LEU A 464 -4.01 -3.11 -24.54
CA LEU A 464 -4.23 -3.60 -25.89
C LEU A 464 -3.69 -2.59 -26.90
N LEU A 465 -2.63 -2.96 -27.60
CA LEU A 465 -1.93 -2.15 -28.60
C LEU A 465 -2.31 -2.65 -30.01
N TYR A 466 -3.30 -2.00 -30.62
CA TYR A 466 -3.77 -2.31 -31.97
C TYR A 466 -2.91 -1.60 -33.04
N ARG A 467 -2.71 -2.29 -34.16
CA ARG A 467 -2.08 -1.72 -35.38
C ARG A 467 -2.94 -2.01 -36.61
N GLY A 468 -3.10 -1.01 -37.49
CA GLY A 468 -3.76 -1.12 -38.79
C GLY A 468 -5.20 -0.60 -38.83
N ASP A 469 -6.01 -1.20 -39.70
CA ASP A 469 -7.40 -0.81 -39.93
C ASP A 469 -8.30 -1.23 -38.74
N VAL A 470 -8.30 -0.43 -37.68
CA VAL A 470 -9.01 -0.69 -36.43
C VAL A 470 -9.87 0.51 -36.05
N VAL A 471 -11.18 0.28 -35.90
CA VAL A 471 -12.13 1.31 -35.50
C VAL A 471 -12.30 1.27 -33.97
N PRO A 472 -12.15 2.39 -33.25
CA PRO A 472 -12.26 2.42 -31.78
C PRO A 472 -13.59 1.84 -31.24
N LYS A 473 -14.68 2.00 -31.99
CA LYS A 473 -15.99 1.43 -31.65
C LYS A 473 -15.97 -0.10 -31.57
N ASP A 474 -15.27 -0.75 -32.51
CA ASP A 474 -15.20 -2.21 -32.57
C ASP A 474 -14.32 -2.76 -31.44
N VAL A 475 -13.26 -2.03 -31.08
CA VAL A 475 -12.41 -2.34 -29.92
C VAL A 475 -13.19 -2.30 -28.62
N ASN A 476 -13.95 -1.22 -28.39
CA ASN A 476 -14.80 -1.10 -27.21
C ASN A 476 -15.89 -2.18 -27.16
N GLY A 477 -16.43 -2.57 -28.32
CA GLY A 477 -17.36 -3.69 -28.45
C GLY A 477 -16.72 -5.04 -28.06
N ALA A 478 -15.52 -5.32 -28.56
CA ALA A 478 -14.77 -6.53 -28.24
C ALA A 478 -14.41 -6.61 -26.75
N ILE A 479 -13.95 -5.50 -26.17
CA ILE A 479 -13.62 -5.41 -24.73
C ILE A 479 -14.87 -5.62 -23.87
N ALA A 480 -16.01 -5.04 -24.25
CA ALA A 480 -17.27 -5.25 -23.53
C ALA A 480 -17.70 -6.72 -23.55
N GLN A 481 -17.52 -7.43 -24.68
CA GLN A 481 -17.78 -8.87 -24.75
C GLN A 481 -16.81 -9.68 -23.88
N MET A 482 -15.52 -9.34 -23.88
CA MET A 482 -14.51 -10.00 -23.04
C MET A 482 -14.81 -9.84 -21.55
N LYS A 483 -15.23 -8.65 -21.11
CA LYS A 483 -15.65 -8.40 -19.72
C LYS A 483 -16.83 -9.27 -19.29
N VAL A 484 -17.74 -9.64 -20.20
CA VAL A 484 -18.91 -10.48 -19.89
C VAL A 484 -18.55 -11.97 -19.75
N GLN A 485 -17.50 -12.45 -20.42
CA GLN A 485 -17.19 -13.88 -20.50
C GLN A 485 -16.60 -14.49 -19.21
N LYS A 486 -16.36 -13.72 -18.14
CA LYS A 486 -15.80 -14.16 -16.83
C LYS A 486 -14.45 -14.92 -16.89
N THR A 487 -13.81 -15.01 -18.05
CA THR A 487 -12.53 -15.70 -18.26
C THR A 487 -11.33 -14.86 -17.82
N VAL A 488 -11.49 -13.54 -17.74
CA VAL A 488 -10.46 -12.59 -17.29
C VAL A 488 -10.80 -12.15 -15.88
N GLN A 489 -10.04 -12.64 -14.90
CA GLN A 489 -10.18 -12.25 -13.50
C GLN A 489 -9.10 -11.22 -13.17
N PHE A 490 -9.49 -10.04 -12.74
CA PHE A 490 -8.55 -9.05 -12.26
C PHE A 490 -8.39 -9.14 -10.75
N VAL A 491 -7.29 -8.58 -10.24
CA VAL A 491 -7.08 -8.32 -8.81
C VAL A 491 -8.00 -7.22 -8.33
N ASP A 492 -8.35 -7.30 -7.05
CA ASP A 492 -9.48 -6.57 -6.48
C ASP A 492 -9.19 -5.06 -6.33
N TRP A 493 -7.92 -4.71 -6.10
CA TRP A 493 -7.41 -3.33 -6.00
C TRP A 493 -7.15 -2.67 -7.37
N CYS A 494 -7.24 -3.43 -8.46
CA CYS A 494 -7.15 -2.82 -9.79
C CYS A 494 -8.56 -2.42 -10.26
N PRO A 495 -8.85 -1.11 -10.46
CA PRO A 495 -10.20 -0.57 -10.70
C PRO A 495 -10.81 -0.88 -12.10
N THR A 496 -10.45 -2.01 -12.69
CA THR A 496 -10.09 -2.19 -14.11
C THR A 496 -10.88 -1.50 -15.23
N GLY A 497 -10.09 -0.84 -16.09
CA GLY A 497 -10.33 -0.71 -17.52
C GLY A 497 -9.17 -1.31 -18.33
N PHE A 498 -9.47 -1.91 -19.48
CA PHE A 498 -8.47 -2.23 -20.50
C PHE A 498 -7.94 -0.91 -21.06
N LYS A 499 -6.63 -0.70 -21.05
CA LYS A 499 -6.03 0.46 -21.73
C LYS A 499 -5.89 0.12 -23.21
N VAL A 500 -6.23 1.07 -24.09
CA VAL A 500 -6.27 0.84 -25.54
C VAL A 500 -5.40 1.85 -26.25
N GLY A 501 -4.40 1.37 -26.97
CA GLY A 501 -3.61 2.14 -27.93
C GLY A 501 -3.95 1.69 -29.35
N ILE A 502 -4.11 2.63 -30.28
CA ILE A 502 -4.39 2.32 -31.69
C ILE A 502 -3.41 3.10 -32.56
N ASN A 503 -2.62 2.38 -33.33
CA ASN A 503 -1.83 2.94 -34.43
C ASN A 503 -2.49 2.55 -35.75
N TYR A 504 -2.88 3.53 -36.56
CA TYR A 504 -3.62 3.27 -37.80
C TYR A 504 -2.75 2.75 -38.95
N GLN A 505 -1.43 2.76 -38.81
CA GLN A 505 -0.54 2.18 -39.82
C GLN A 505 -0.63 0.64 -39.80
N PRO A 506 -0.76 0.00 -40.97
CA PRO A 506 -0.83 -1.46 -41.06
C PRO A 506 0.48 -2.10 -40.58
N PRO A 507 0.42 -3.30 -39.96
CA PRO A 507 1.62 -4.04 -39.59
C PRO A 507 2.52 -4.32 -40.81
N THR A 508 3.78 -3.92 -40.72
CA THR A 508 4.80 -4.26 -41.72
C THR A 508 5.35 -5.66 -41.43
N VAL A 509 5.71 -6.39 -42.48
CA VAL A 509 6.37 -7.70 -42.39
C VAL A 509 7.63 -7.69 -43.23
N VAL A 510 8.67 -8.39 -42.79
CA VAL A 510 9.94 -8.50 -43.51
C VAL A 510 9.73 -9.24 -44.85
N PRO A 511 10.19 -8.69 -45.98
CA PRO A 511 10.16 -9.39 -47.27
C PRO A 511 10.86 -10.75 -47.19
N GLY A 512 10.18 -11.83 -47.63
CA GLY A 512 10.70 -13.20 -47.50
C GLY A 512 10.62 -13.75 -46.06
N GLY A 513 9.84 -13.12 -45.19
CA GLY A 513 9.45 -13.65 -43.88
C GLY A 513 8.31 -14.67 -43.96
N ASP A 514 8.11 -15.39 -42.85
CA ASP A 514 7.11 -16.46 -42.74
C ASP A 514 5.69 -15.92 -42.44
N LEU A 515 5.58 -14.65 -42.02
CA LEU A 515 4.33 -13.99 -41.66
C LEU A 515 3.59 -13.43 -42.87
N ALA A 516 2.28 -13.65 -42.92
CA ALA A 516 1.40 -13.02 -43.90
C ALA A 516 1.21 -11.52 -43.61
N LYS A 517 1.00 -10.74 -44.67
CA LYS A 517 0.54 -9.35 -44.53
C LYS A 517 -0.89 -9.34 -44.00
N VAL A 518 -1.11 -8.66 -42.88
CA VAL A 518 -2.43 -8.54 -42.25
C VAL A 518 -2.88 -7.08 -42.23
N HIS A 519 -4.19 -6.86 -42.35
CA HIS A 519 -4.75 -5.50 -42.31
C HIS A 519 -4.79 -4.91 -40.90
N ARG A 520 -4.81 -5.78 -39.88
CA ARG A 520 -4.93 -5.41 -38.47
C ARG A 520 -4.26 -6.46 -37.59
N ALA A 521 -3.63 -6.02 -36.52
CA ALA A 521 -3.04 -6.87 -35.48
C ALA A 521 -3.20 -6.20 -34.11
N VAL A 522 -3.00 -6.97 -33.05
CA VAL A 522 -3.04 -6.50 -31.67
C VAL A 522 -1.95 -7.20 -30.85
N CYS A 523 -1.25 -6.41 -30.04
CA CYS A 523 -0.38 -6.89 -28.99
C CYS A 523 -1.05 -6.58 -27.64
N CYS A 524 -1.31 -7.61 -26.85
CA CYS A 524 -1.81 -7.49 -25.49
C CYS A 524 -0.62 -7.59 -24.53
N LEU A 525 -0.44 -6.55 -23.71
CA LEU A 525 0.49 -6.53 -22.60
C LEU A 525 -0.31 -6.64 -21.32
N SER A 526 -0.14 -7.75 -20.61
CA SER A 526 -0.92 -8.03 -19.41
C SER A 526 -0.02 -8.44 -18.27
N ASN A 527 -0.05 -7.72 -17.16
CA ASN A 527 0.62 -8.17 -15.95
C ASN A 527 -0.31 -9.15 -15.23
N THR A 528 0.11 -10.42 -15.13
CA THR A 528 -0.69 -11.50 -14.56
C THR A 528 0.12 -12.35 -13.61
N THR A 529 -0.49 -12.76 -12.49
CA THR A 529 0.17 -13.62 -11.50
C THR A 529 0.49 -15.02 -12.05
N ALA A 530 -0.13 -15.43 -13.16
CA ALA A 530 0.17 -16.71 -13.79
C ALA A 530 1.61 -16.85 -14.27
N ILE A 531 2.32 -15.74 -14.50
CA ILE A 531 3.73 -15.78 -14.91
C ILE A 531 4.64 -16.44 -13.86
N GLN A 532 4.17 -16.56 -12.60
CA GLN A 532 4.85 -17.33 -11.54
C GLN A 532 5.15 -18.78 -11.94
N GLU A 533 4.35 -19.40 -12.82
CA GLU A 533 4.61 -20.77 -13.31
C GLU A 533 5.97 -20.85 -14.04
N ALA A 534 6.40 -19.78 -14.71
CA ALA A 534 7.70 -19.72 -15.37
C ALA A 534 8.86 -19.68 -14.37
N TRP A 535 8.68 -18.97 -13.24
CA TRP A 535 9.67 -18.93 -12.16
C TRP A 535 9.76 -20.28 -11.44
N ALA A 536 8.62 -20.89 -11.10
CA ALA A 536 8.58 -22.21 -10.48
C ALA A 536 9.25 -23.31 -11.32
N HIS A 537 9.12 -23.25 -12.64
CA HIS A 537 9.84 -24.16 -13.54
C HIS A 537 11.35 -23.93 -13.55
N LEU A 538 11.80 -22.68 -13.39
CA LEU A 538 13.21 -22.33 -13.33
C LEU A 538 13.81 -22.80 -12.00
N ASP A 539 13.15 -22.49 -10.89
CA ASP A 539 13.52 -22.86 -9.52
C ASP A 539 13.62 -24.37 -9.36
N HIS A 540 12.66 -25.13 -9.89
CA HIS A 540 12.72 -26.58 -9.85
C HIS A 540 13.97 -27.14 -10.55
N LYS A 541 14.35 -26.58 -11.72
CA LYS A 541 15.56 -27.01 -12.44
C LYS A 541 16.83 -26.60 -11.70
N PHE A 542 16.84 -25.40 -11.11
CA PHE A 542 17.92 -24.91 -10.27
C PHE A 542 18.15 -25.86 -9.09
N ASP A 543 17.10 -26.17 -8.33
CA ASP A 543 17.15 -26.99 -7.13
C ASP A 543 17.70 -28.39 -7.42
N LEU A 544 17.29 -29.00 -8.53
CA LEU A 544 17.78 -30.32 -8.97
C LEU A 544 19.29 -30.35 -9.20
N MET A 545 19.85 -29.27 -9.76
CA MET A 545 21.30 -29.15 -10.02
C MET A 545 22.07 -28.75 -8.77
N TYR A 546 21.55 -27.77 -8.02
CA TYR A 546 22.22 -27.19 -6.86
C TYR A 546 22.25 -28.14 -5.66
N ALA A 547 21.24 -29.01 -5.51
CA ALA A 547 21.23 -30.07 -4.50
C ALA A 547 22.42 -31.04 -4.64
N LYS A 548 22.96 -31.19 -5.86
CA LYS A 548 24.16 -32.01 -6.13
C LYS A 548 25.43 -31.19 -6.29
N ARG A 549 25.35 -29.85 -6.11
CA ARG A 549 26.41 -28.90 -6.45
C ARG A 549 26.95 -29.11 -7.86
N ALA A 550 26.08 -29.55 -8.79
CA ALA A 550 26.49 -29.77 -10.17
C ALA A 550 26.89 -28.43 -10.79
N PHE A 551 28.04 -28.39 -11.47
CA PHE A 551 28.59 -27.22 -12.16
C PHE A 551 28.93 -25.97 -11.32
N VAL A 552 28.64 -25.94 -10.01
CA VAL A 552 28.92 -24.78 -9.13
C VAL A 552 30.38 -24.34 -9.15
N HIS A 553 31.32 -25.30 -9.21
CA HIS A 553 32.76 -25.02 -9.25
C HIS A 553 33.21 -24.16 -10.45
N TRP A 554 32.46 -24.15 -11.56
CA TRP A 554 32.76 -23.27 -12.70
C TRP A 554 32.50 -21.80 -12.36
N TYR A 555 31.50 -21.51 -11.53
CA TYR A 555 31.14 -20.15 -11.14
C TYR A 555 32.07 -19.65 -10.04
N VAL A 556 32.31 -20.48 -9.02
CA VAL A 556 33.24 -20.15 -7.91
C VAL A 556 34.68 -19.97 -8.41
N GLY A 557 35.08 -20.74 -9.42
CA GLY A 557 36.39 -20.60 -10.06
C GLY A 557 36.60 -19.27 -10.79
N GLU A 558 35.52 -18.52 -11.04
CA GLU A 558 35.51 -17.27 -11.81
C GLU A 558 35.17 -16.06 -10.90
N GLY A 559 35.46 -16.18 -9.61
CA GLY A 559 35.43 -15.06 -8.66
C GLY A 559 34.08 -14.78 -7.99
N MET A 560 33.07 -15.60 -8.25
CA MET A 560 31.76 -15.54 -7.60
C MET A 560 31.74 -16.31 -6.28
N GLU A 561 31.08 -15.81 -5.24
CA GLU A 561 30.94 -16.56 -3.99
C GLU A 561 29.83 -17.63 -4.10
N GLU A 562 30.02 -18.79 -3.45
CA GLU A 562 28.98 -19.84 -3.47
C GLU A 562 27.67 -19.37 -2.78
N GLY A 563 27.78 -18.44 -1.83
CA GLY A 563 26.63 -17.87 -1.10
C GLY A 563 25.61 -17.16 -2.00
N GLU A 564 26.06 -16.54 -3.08
CA GLU A 564 25.18 -15.84 -4.04
C GLU A 564 24.16 -16.77 -4.69
N PHE A 565 24.46 -18.07 -4.84
CA PHE A 565 23.48 -19.04 -5.34
C PHE A 565 22.30 -19.23 -4.39
N SER A 566 22.57 -19.26 -3.08
CA SER A 566 21.51 -19.36 -2.06
C SER A 566 20.71 -18.08 -1.97
N GLU A 567 21.38 -16.92 -1.96
CA GLU A 567 20.72 -15.61 -1.87
C GLU A 567 19.79 -15.38 -3.06
N ALA A 568 20.28 -15.63 -4.28
CA ALA A 568 19.47 -15.51 -5.47
C ALA A 568 18.27 -16.47 -5.46
N ARG A 569 18.43 -17.68 -4.90
CA ARG A 569 17.35 -18.66 -4.81
C ARG A 569 16.28 -18.26 -3.79
N GLU A 570 16.69 -17.66 -2.68
CA GLU A 570 15.80 -17.12 -1.66
C GLU A 570 15.02 -15.90 -2.18
N ASP A 571 15.66 -15.04 -2.97
CA ASP A 571 15.01 -13.86 -3.56
C ASP A 571 13.95 -14.25 -4.63
N ILE A 572 14.22 -15.26 -5.46
CA ILE A 572 13.19 -15.80 -6.37
C ILE A 572 12.08 -16.52 -5.62
N ALA A 573 12.39 -17.22 -4.52
CA ALA A 573 11.35 -17.79 -3.65
C ALA A 573 10.44 -16.70 -3.07
N ALA A 574 11.02 -15.57 -2.66
CA ALA A 574 10.27 -14.40 -2.20
C ALA A 574 9.43 -13.80 -3.33
N LEU A 575 9.97 -13.69 -4.56
CA LEU A 575 9.22 -13.25 -5.73
C LEU A 575 8.03 -14.18 -6.04
N GLU A 576 8.19 -15.50 -5.91
CA GLU A 576 7.07 -16.44 -6.05
C GLU A 576 6.00 -16.23 -4.97
N LEU A 577 6.41 -15.94 -3.73
CA LEU A 577 5.48 -15.60 -2.66
C LEU A 577 4.75 -14.28 -2.96
N ASP A 578 5.45 -13.25 -3.46
CA ASP A 578 4.84 -11.99 -3.88
C ASP A 578 3.71 -12.23 -4.91
N TYR A 579 3.96 -13.10 -5.91
CA TYR A 579 2.93 -13.49 -6.88
C TYR A 579 1.78 -14.30 -6.28
N GLN A 580 2.07 -15.19 -5.32
CA GLN A 580 1.05 -15.98 -4.63
C GLN A 580 0.16 -15.09 -3.76
N GLU A 581 0.74 -14.15 -3.02
CA GLU A 581 0.00 -13.20 -2.19
C GLU A 581 -0.97 -12.39 -3.04
N VAL A 582 -0.48 -11.78 -4.14
CA VAL A 582 -1.32 -11.03 -5.09
C VAL A 582 -2.35 -11.92 -5.79
N GLY A 583 -2.03 -13.19 -6.06
CA GLY A 583 -2.95 -14.14 -6.70
C GLY A 583 -3.99 -14.72 -5.74
N SER A 584 -3.69 -14.75 -4.45
CA SER A 584 -4.49 -15.40 -3.42
C SER A 584 -5.68 -14.57 -2.96
N ASP A 585 -5.72 -13.27 -3.30
CA ASP A 585 -6.65 -12.23 -2.85
C ASP A 585 -7.46 -12.60 -1.61
N ALA A 586 -7.09 -11.94 -0.51
CA ALA A 586 -7.97 -11.67 0.62
C ALA A 586 -9.42 -11.53 0.16
N LEU A 587 -10.21 -12.57 0.43
CA LEU A 587 -11.67 -12.59 0.52
C LEU A 587 -12.43 -11.44 -0.18
N SER A 588 -12.64 -11.58 -1.49
CA SER A 588 -13.88 -11.23 -2.22
C SER A 588 -14.61 -9.90 -1.97
N ASP A 589 -14.75 -9.16 -3.08
CA ASP A 589 -15.89 -8.32 -3.49
C ASP A 589 -16.33 -7.19 -2.52
N GLU A 590 -16.02 -5.95 -2.91
CA GLU A 590 -16.66 -4.66 -2.56
C GLU A 590 -16.25 -3.88 -1.29
N GLU A 591 -15.30 -4.32 -0.47
CA GLU A 591 -14.85 -3.50 0.68
C GLU A 591 -13.36 -3.17 0.60
N GLN A 592 -13.05 -1.95 0.17
CA GLN A 592 -11.78 -1.28 0.46
C GLN A 592 -11.54 -1.42 1.97
N SER A 593 -10.45 -2.05 2.38
CA SER A 593 -10.18 -2.30 3.80
C SER A 593 -9.82 -0.99 4.49
N TYR A 594 -10.81 -0.46 5.21
CA TYR A 594 -10.71 0.70 6.08
C TYR A 594 -10.20 0.29 7.47
N ALA A 595 -9.00 -0.29 7.56
CA ALA A 595 -8.40 -0.53 8.87
C ALA A 595 -8.29 0.78 9.68
N ASP A 596 -8.03 1.90 9.01
CA ASP A 596 -8.01 3.25 9.58
C ASP A 596 -9.39 3.78 10.03
N ASP A 597 -10.48 3.41 9.35
CA ASP A 597 -11.81 4.03 9.54
C ASP A 597 -12.76 3.17 10.40
N ALA A 598 -12.26 2.04 10.91
CA ALA A 598 -13.05 1.07 11.67
C ALA A 598 -13.71 1.69 12.92
N GLY A 599 -13.04 2.67 13.55
CA GLY A 599 -13.61 3.42 14.69
C GLY A 599 -14.85 4.23 14.31
N CYS A 600 -14.80 4.94 13.17
CA CYS A 600 -15.90 5.78 12.68
C CYS A 600 -17.09 4.93 12.24
N GLN A 601 -16.86 3.85 11.50
CA GLN A 601 -17.91 2.95 11.03
C GLN A 601 -18.60 2.20 12.18
N MET A 602 -17.82 1.68 13.13
CA MET A 602 -18.34 1.07 14.36
C MET A 602 -19.15 2.07 15.17
N GLY A 603 -18.64 3.31 15.31
CA GLY A 603 -19.37 4.39 15.97
C GLY A 603 -20.71 4.68 15.32
N ASN A 604 -20.77 4.75 13.98
CA ASN A 604 -22.01 4.98 13.24
C ASN A 604 -23.06 3.87 13.51
N ALA A 605 -22.65 2.61 13.47
CA ALA A 605 -23.53 1.48 13.80
C ALA A 605 -24.01 1.50 15.26
N CYS A 606 -23.17 1.91 16.21
CA CYS A 606 -23.56 2.07 17.61
C CYS A 606 -24.61 3.17 17.79
N TRP A 607 -24.43 4.33 17.17
CA TRP A 607 -25.37 5.44 17.28
C TRP A 607 -26.70 5.17 16.57
N GLU A 608 -26.70 4.45 15.44
CA GLU A 608 -27.92 3.93 14.82
C GLU A 608 -28.71 3.08 15.82
N LEU A 609 -28.05 2.12 16.47
CA LEU A 609 -28.70 1.25 17.45
C LEU A 609 -29.17 2.03 18.70
N TYR A 610 -28.40 3.00 19.20
CA TYR A 610 -28.82 3.84 20.32
C TYR A 610 -30.06 4.66 19.99
N CYS A 611 -30.15 5.22 18.78
CA CYS A 611 -31.34 5.95 18.36
C CYS A 611 -32.58 5.04 18.33
N LEU A 612 -32.42 3.81 17.83
CA LEU A 612 -33.51 2.82 17.80
C LEU A 612 -33.94 2.39 19.21
N GLU A 613 -33.00 2.20 20.14
CA GLU A 613 -33.28 1.81 21.53
C GLU A 613 -34.05 2.90 22.29
N HIS A 614 -33.74 4.17 22.06
CA HIS A 614 -34.39 5.30 22.72
C HIS A 614 -35.56 5.90 21.92
N GLY A 615 -35.87 5.37 20.73
CA GLY A 615 -36.97 5.87 19.90
C GLY A 615 -36.72 7.24 19.27
N ILE A 616 -35.46 7.61 19.06
CA ILE A 616 -35.03 8.85 18.41
C ILE A 616 -34.98 8.63 16.89
N GLN A 617 -35.61 9.52 16.14
CA GLN A 617 -35.60 9.46 14.68
C GLN A 617 -34.26 9.92 14.09
N PRO A 618 -33.93 9.58 12.82
CA PRO A 618 -32.66 9.98 12.19
C PRO A 618 -32.43 11.50 12.07
N ASP A 619 -33.48 12.31 12.20
CA ASP A 619 -33.41 13.78 12.26
C ASP A 619 -33.13 14.33 13.68
N GLY A 620 -33.06 13.45 14.67
CA GLY A 620 -32.86 13.74 16.08
C GLY A 620 -34.16 14.09 16.84
N MET A 621 -35.34 13.99 16.22
CA MET A 621 -36.61 14.25 16.88
C MET A 621 -37.16 13.02 17.58
N MET A 622 -37.84 13.23 18.71
CA MET A 622 -38.52 12.18 19.46
C MET A 622 -40.04 12.43 19.44
N PRO A 623 -40.86 11.65 18.72
CA PRO A 623 -42.28 11.94 18.48
C PRO A 623 -43.20 11.84 19.72
N ASN A 624 -42.78 11.13 20.76
CA ASN A 624 -43.62 10.78 21.91
C ASN A 624 -43.03 11.30 23.23
N ASN A 625 -42.96 12.62 23.41
CA ASN A 625 -42.53 13.18 24.71
C ASN A 625 -43.63 13.10 25.81
N ASP A 626 -44.87 12.71 25.46
CA ASP A 626 -46.05 12.81 26.35
C ASP A 626 -46.78 11.48 26.68
N SER A 627 -46.31 10.30 26.25
CA SER A 627 -47.13 9.06 26.40
C SER A 627 -46.41 7.74 26.70
N ILE A 628 -45.28 7.77 27.41
CA ILE A 628 -44.84 6.62 28.21
C ILE A 628 -44.48 7.16 29.59
N GLY A 629 -45.29 6.81 30.58
CA GLY A 629 -45.16 7.32 31.94
C GLY A 629 -43.82 6.97 32.58
N VAL A 630 -43.29 7.94 33.32
CA VAL A 630 -42.08 7.95 34.14
C VAL A 630 -40.81 8.29 33.35
N ALA A 631 -40.37 9.53 33.60
CA ALA A 631 -39.05 10.09 33.41
C ALA A 631 -37.93 9.04 33.60
N ASP A 632 -37.19 8.77 32.53
CA ASP A 632 -35.84 8.25 32.66
C ASP A 632 -34.95 9.11 31.75
N ASP A 633 -34.56 10.28 32.27
CA ASP A 633 -33.63 11.22 31.63
C ASP A 633 -32.21 10.62 31.49
N SER A 634 -32.00 9.35 31.85
CA SER A 634 -30.71 8.65 31.84
C SER A 634 -30.05 8.63 30.46
N PHE A 635 -30.80 8.68 29.35
CA PHE A 635 -30.21 8.74 28.02
C PHE A 635 -29.54 10.09 27.69
N ASN A 636 -29.82 11.16 28.47
CA ASN A 636 -29.13 12.45 28.33
C ASN A 636 -27.63 12.39 28.71
N THR A 637 -27.18 11.28 29.28
CA THR A 637 -25.74 10.99 29.43
C THR A 637 -25.05 10.90 28.07
N PHE A 638 -25.74 10.40 27.04
CA PHE A 638 -25.22 10.23 25.67
C PHE A 638 -25.77 11.26 24.68
N PHE A 639 -26.93 11.86 24.94
CA PHE A 639 -27.54 12.88 24.08
C PHE A 639 -27.57 14.27 24.74
N SER A 640 -27.52 15.30 23.91
CA SER A 640 -27.75 16.69 24.30
C SER A 640 -29.02 17.20 23.65
N GLU A 641 -29.88 17.88 24.40
CA GLU A 641 -31.11 18.44 23.86
C GLU A 641 -30.88 19.89 23.40
N THR A 642 -31.27 20.19 22.17
CA THR A 642 -31.29 21.56 21.65
C THR A 642 -32.62 22.25 21.97
N SER A 643 -32.65 23.58 21.91
CA SER A 643 -33.89 24.36 22.10
C SER A 643 -35.01 24.03 21.10
N SER A 644 -34.70 23.33 20.02
CA SER A 644 -35.66 22.86 19.02
C SER A 644 -36.29 21.49 19.34
N GLY A 645 -35.95 20.87 20.47
CA GLY A 645 -36.37 19.51 20.84
C GLY A 645 -35.59 18.40 20.12
N LYS A 646 -34.54 18.78 19.37
CA LYS A 646 -33.65 17.83 18.69
C LYS A 646 -32.58 17.32 19.65
N HIS A 647 -32.44 16.01 19.72
CA HIS A 647 -31.44 15.29 20.49
C HIS A 647 -30.19 15.04 19.63
N VAL A 648 -29.05 15.58 20.05
CA VAL A 648 -27.76 15.50 19.35
C VAL A 648 -26.80 14.64 20.16
N PRO A 649 -26.23 13.57 19.59
CA PRO A 649 -25.22 12.73 20.23
C PRO A 649 -24.04 13.52 20.77
N ARG A 650 -23.55 13.14 21.95
CA ARG A 650 -22.28 13.63 22.52
C ARG A 650 -21.11 12.83 21.93
N ALA A 651 -20.96 12.93 20.61
CA ALA A 651 -19.95 12.20 19.83
C ALA A 651 -19.02 13.15 19.09
N ILE A 652 -17.80 12.69 18.82
CA ILE A 652 -16.87 13.30 17.87
C ILE A 652 -16.33 12.17 17.00
N PHE A 653 -16.43 12.35 15.68
CA PHE A 653 -15.81 11.49 14.69
C PHE A 653 -14.59 12.23 14.15
N VAL A 654 -13.45 11.55 14.18
CA VAL A 654 -12.19 12.11 13.71
C VAL A 654 -11.56 11.11 12.79
N ASP A 655 -11.19 11.60 11.62
CA ASP A 655 -10.42 10.84 10.65
C ASP A 655 -9.42 11.78 9.98
N LEU A 656 -8.25 11.26 9.62
CA LEU A 656 -7.23 12.03 8.89
C LEU A 656 -7.57 12.10 7.40
N GLU A 657 -8.46 11.23 6.91
CA GLU A 657 -9.04 11.27 5.56
C GLU A 657 -10.54 11.66 5.61
N PRO A 658 -11.09 12.36 4.59
CA PRO A 658 -12.52 12.71 4.59
C PRO A 658 -13.49 11.57 4.26
N THR A 659 -13.05 10.46 3.65
CA THR A 659 -13.93 9.49 2.97
C THR A 659 -15.05 8.94 3.87
N VAL A 660 -14.73 8.28 4.99
CA VAL A 660 -15.77 7.68 5.85
C VAL A 660 -16.57 8.70 6.63
N VAL A 661 -15.97 9.82 7.03
CA VAL A 661 -16.72 10.88 7.71
C VAL A 661 -17.69 11.58 6.74
N ASP A 662 -17.35 11.69 5.45
CA ASP A 662 -18.23 12.21 4.42
C ASP A 662 -19.42 11.26 4.13
N GLU A 663 -19.24 9.95 4.30
CA GLU A 663 -20.38 9.00 4.32
C GLU A 663 -21.32 9.29 5.48
N ILE A 664 -20.81 9.60 6.67
CA ILE A 664 -21.65 10.01 7.82
C ILE A 664 -22.35 11.35 7.53
N ARG A 665 -21.68 12.31 6.86
CA ARG A 665 -22.26 13.60 6.45
C ARG A 665 -23.34 13.47 5.38
N SER A 666 -23.34 12.39 4.60
CA SER A 666 -24.29 12.17 3.49
C SER A 666 -25.31 11.06 3.75
N GLY A 667 -25.08 10.24 4.78
CA GLY A 667 -25.89 9.07 5.11
C GLY A 667 -27.24 9.38 5.79
N THR A 668 -27.91 8.32 6.22
CA THR A 668 -29.25 8.36 6.84
C THR A 668 -29.31 9.28 8.06
N TYR A 669 -28.27 9.24 8.89
CA TYR A 669 -28.15 10.01 10.14
C TYR A 669 -27.39 11.33 9.97
N ARG A 670 -27.23 11.86 8.74
CA ARG A 670 -26.53 13.12 8.48
C ARG A 670 -27.03 14.32 9.27
N GLN A 671 -28.31 14.31 9.65
CA GLN A 671 -28.91 15.38 10.44
C GLN A 671 -28.74 15.18 11.93
N LEU A 672 -28.36 13.99 12.40
CA LEU A 672 -28.25 13.68 13.83
C LEU A 672 -27.07 14.42 14.48
N PHE A 673 -25.90 14.37 13.84
CA PHE A 673 -24.66 14.96 14.34
C PHE A 673 -24.53 16.45 13.98
N HIS A 674 -23.89 17.23 14.85
CA HIS A 674 -23.51 18.60 14.52
C HIS A 674 -22.28 18.58 13.61
N PRO A 675 -22.19 19.40 12.54
CA PRO A 675 -21.04 19.38 11.63
C PRO A 675 -19.68 19.59 12.33
N ASP A 676 -19.65 20.38 13.40
CA ASP A 676 -18.44 20.58 14.21
C ASP A 676 -17.94 19.29 14.92
N GLN A 677 -18.76 18.25 15.01
CA GLN A 677 -18.40 16.95 15.60
C GLN A 677 -17.74 16.02 14.57
N LEU A 678 -17.76 16.37 13.29
CA LEU A 678 -17.26 15.55 12.18
C LEU A 678 -15.97 16.18 11.66
N ILE A 679 -14.83 15.72 12.16
CA ILE A 679 -13.49 16.27 11.89
C ILE A 679 -12.79 15.38 10.86
N THR A 680 -12.24 16.00 9.83
CA THR A 680 -11.59 15.33 8.71
C THR A 680 -10.31 16.05 8.36
N GLY A 681 -9.20 15.32 8.24
CA GLY A 681 -7.98 15.79 7.62
C GLY A 681 -8.07 15.79 6.09
N LYS A 682 -6.92 15.89 5.43
CA LYS A 682 -6.80 15.82 3.96
C LYS A 682 -5.99 14.61 3.48
N GLU A 683 -5.19 14.03 4.37
CA GLU A 683 -4.18 13.04 4.06
C GLU A 683 -4.20 12.02 5.19
N ASP A 684 -4.20 10.74 4.84
CA ASP A 684 -4.31 9.64 5.78
C ASP A 684 -2.97 9.33 6.46
N ALA A 685 -3.05 8.48 7.50
CA ALA A 685 -1.86 7.93 8.13
C ALA A 685 -1.22 6.78 7.31
N ALA A 686 -1.84 6.36 6.20
CA ALA A 686 -1.35 5.31 5.30
C ALA A 686 -0.96 4.01 6.05
N ASN A 687 -1.79 3.58 7.00
CA ASN A 687 -1.49 2.44 7.89
C ASN A 687 -0.16 2.53 8.65
N ASN A 688 0.35 3.73 8.93
CA ASN A 688 1.60 3.94 9.66
C ASN A 688 1.35 4.70 10.98
N TYR A 689 1.63 4.04 12.11
CA TYR A 689 1.52 4.64 13.46
C TYR A 689 2.26 5.98 13.57
N ALA A 690 3.48 6.07 13.02
CA ALA A 690 4.31 7.27 13.14
C ALA A 690 3.66 8.48 12.46
N ARG A 691 2.99 8.28 11.32
CA ARG A 691 2.21 9.34 10.66
C ARG A 691 1.04 9.80 11.49
N GLY A 692 0.30 8.86 12.05
CA GLY A 692 -0.84 9.13 12.92
C GLY A 692 -0.45 9.83 14.22
N HIS A 693 0.75 9.56 14.76
CA HIS A 693 1.18 10.09 16.06
C HIS A 693 2.06 11.34 15.96
N TYR A 694 3.06 11.36 15.06
CA TYR A 694 4.12 12.38 15.06
C TYR A 694 3.95 13.45 13.98
N THR A 695 3.63 13.07 12.73
CA THR A 695 3.58 14.01 11.60
C THR A 695 2.16 14.53 11.36
N ILE A 696 1.32 13.76 10.67
CA ILE A 696 -0.02 14.19 10.23
C ILE A 696 -0.97 14.40 11.42
N GLY A 697 -0.96 13.48 12.39
CA GLY A 697 -1.88 13.58 13.54
C GLY A 697 -1.64 14.82 14.41
N LYS A 698 -0.40 15.28 14.48
CA LYS A 698 -0.02 16.49 15.21
C LYS A 698 -0.64 17.76 14.61
N GLU A 699 -0.95 17.76 13.32
CA GLU A 699 -1.66 18.88 12.68
C GLU A 699 -3.14 18.93 13.10
N GLN A 700 -3.77 17.77 13.34
CA GLN A 700 -5.20 17.65 13.63
C GLN A 700 -5.54 17.58 15.14
N ILE A 701 -4.57 17.29 16.00
CA ILE A 701 -4.82 17.06 17.44
C ILE A 701 -5.38 18.31 18.14
N ASP A 702 -4.86 19.50 17.84
CA ASP A 702 -5.31 20.74 18.48
C ASP A 702 -6.75 21.08 18.07
N VAL A 703 -7.10 20.86 16.80
CA VAL A 703 -8.48 21.04 16.31
C VAL A 703 -9.41 20.09 17.05
N THR A 704 -9.01 18.82 17.15
CA THR A 704 -9.78 17.76 17.81
C THR A 704 -10.02 18.06 19.29
N ILE A 705 -8.97 18.39 20.04
CA ILE A 705 -9.06 18.73 21.46
C ILE A 705 -9.92 19.97 21.70
N ASN A 706 -9.85 20.97 20.83
CA ASN A 706 -10.72 22.15 20.93
C ASN A 706 -12.21 21.79 20.74
N ARG A 707 -12.53 20.82 19.88
CA ARG A 707 -13.91 20.31 19.73
C ARG A 707 -14.33 19.46 20.91
N VAL A 708 -13.44 18.63 21.45
CA VAL A 708 -13.67 17.87 22.69
C VAL A 708 -13.99 18.84 23.83
N LYS A 709 -13.20 19.91 23.98
CA LYS A 709 -13.43 20.97 24.99
C LYS A 709 -14.81 21.59 24.86
N LYS A 710 -15.22 21.95 23.64
CA LYS A 710 -16.54 22.53 23.37
C LYS A 710 -17.68 21.59 23.78
N LEU A 711 -17.56 20.28 23.58
CA LEU A 711 -18.55 19.31 24.06
C LEU A 711 -18.48 19.10 25.57
N ALA A 712 -17.28 19.05 26.14
CA ALA A 712 -17.09 18.92 27.58
C ALA A 712 -17.69 20.11 28.36
N GLU A 713 -17.61 21.32 27.81
CA GLU A 713 -18.24 22.53 28.38
C GLU A 713 -19.77 22.50 28.33
N GLN A 714 -20.36 21.75 27.40
CA GLN A 714 -21.81 21.51 27.34
C GLN A 714 -22.28 20.44 28.34
N CYS A 715 -21.35 19.71 28.97
CA CYS A 715 -21.67 18.69 29.95
C CYS A 715 -21.67 19.30 31.37
N PRO A 716 -22.78 19.21 32.13
CA PRO A 716 -22.82 19.72 33.50
C PRO A 716 -21.87 18.95 34.44
N ALA A 717 -21.70 17.65 34.20
CA ALA A 717 -20.77 16.79 34.92
C ALA A 717 -20.24 15.68 33.98
N LEU A 718 -19.14 15.97 33.27
CA LEU A 718 -18.47 14.96 32.43
C LEU A 718 -17.92 13.82 33.30
N GLN A 719 -18.32 12.57 33.01
CA GLN A 719 -17.80 11.38 33.69
C GLN A 719 -16.46 10.92 33.08
N GLY A 720 -16.38 10.87 31.75
CA GLY A 720 -15.24 10.31 31.03
C GLY A 720 -15.46 10.24 29.52
N PHE A 721 -14.61 9.48 28.84
CA PHE A 721 -14.59 9.31 27.39
C PHE A 721 -14.68 7.83 27.01
N LEU A 722 -15.45 7.52 25.97
CA LEU A 722 -15.44 6.23 25.28
C LEU A 722 -14.69 6.43 23.96
N VAL A 723 -13.58 5.72 23.77
CA VAL A 723 -12.71 5.85 22.59
C VAL A 723 -12.85 4.59 21.74
N PHE A 724 -13.23 4.78 20.48
CA PHE A 724 -13.46 3.71 19.51
C PHE A 724 -12.42 3.79 18.42
N HIS A 725 -11.60 2.76 18.24
CA HIS A 725 -10.49 2.79 17.30
C HIS A 725 -10.00 1.38 16.91
N SER A 726 -9.17 1.30 15.89
CA SER A 726 -8.47 0.06 15.49
C SER A 726 -7.05 0.00 16.06
N PHE A 727 -6.54 -1.19 16.34
CA PHE A 727 -5.10 -1.39 16.55
C PHE A 727 -4.28 -1.36 15.25
N GLY A 728 -4.89 -1.82 14.15
CA GLY A 728 -4.20 -2.03 12.88
C GLY A 728 -3.96 -0.77 12.04
N GLY A 729 -4.93 0.17 12.02
CA GLY A 729 -4.80 1.39 11.25
C GLY A 729 -3.77 2.37 11.81
N GLY A 730 -3.09 3.13 10.96
CA GLY A 730 -2.18 4.22 11.35
C GLY A 730 -2.89 5.37 12.08
N THR A 731 -4.11 5.75 11.67
CA THR A 731 -4.94 6.75 12.37
C THR A 731 -5.48 6.14 13.65
N GLY A 732 -6.07 4.94 13.56
CA GLY A 732 -6.66 4.27 14.71
C GLY A 732 -5.66 3.90 15.79
N SER A 733 -4.38 3.70 15.46
CA SER A 733 -3.29 3.49 16.42
C SER A 733 -2.64 4.82 16.80
N GLY A 734 -1.91 5.46 15.88
CA GLY A 734 -1.08 6.63 16.15
C GLY A 734 -1.84 7.86 16.63
N PHE A 735 -2.93 8.22 15.94
CA PHE A 735 -3.70 9.40 16.34
C PHE A 735 -4.49 9.14 17.63
N ALA A 736 -4.99 7.90 17.83
CA ALA A 736 -5.68 7.52 19.06
C ALA A 736 -4.75 7.54 20.28
N SER A 737 -3.50 7.09 20.16
CA SER A 737 -2.54 7.17 21.26
C SER A 737 -2.20 8.62 21.61
N LEU A 738 -1.93 9.46 20.60
CA LEU A 738 -1.72 10.90 20.78
C LEU A 738 -2.92 11.58 21.44
N LEU A 739 -4.14 11.21 21.03
CA LEU A 739 -5.36 11.75 21.62
C LEU A 739 -5.52 11.34 23.08
N LEU A 740 -5.26 10.09 23.43
CA LEU A 740 -5.36 9.58 24.80
C LEU A 740 -4.33 10.21 25.74
N GLU A 741 -3.09 10.41 25.29
CA GLU A 741 -2.06 11.18 26.01
C GLU A 741 -2.56 12.60 26.30
N ARG A 742 -3.09 13.28 25.27
CA ARG A 742 -3.55 14.65 25.39
C ARG A 742 -4.78 14.78 26.29
N LEU A 743 -5.72 13.83 26.19
CA LEU A 743 -6.86 13.73 27.08
C LEU A 743 -6.44 13.47 28.53
N SER A 744 -5.39 12.68 28.76
CA SER A 744 -4.85 12.44 30.10
C SER A 744 -4.20 13.70 30.69
N ILE A 745 -3.57 14.54 29.87
CA ILE A 745 -3.01 15.83 30.30
C ILE A 745 -4.11 16.82 30.69
N ASP A 746 -5.13 16.96 29.84
CA ASP A 746 -6.20 17.96 29.98
C ASP A 746 -7.31 17.53 30.96
N TYR A 747 -7.61 16.22 31.01
CA TYR A 747 -8.71 15.61 31.77
C TYR A 747 -8.28 14.45 32.68
N GLY A 748 -7.08 14.49 33.26
CA GLY A 748 -6.46 13.34 33.96
C GLY A 748 -7.21 12.70 35.15
N ARG A 749 -8.35 13.26 35.61
CA ARG A 749 -9.22 12.62 36.64
C ARG A 749 -10.45 11.92 36.05
N LYS A 750 -10.63 11.96 34.73
CA LYS A 750 -11.80 11.42 34.03
C LYS A 750 -11.45 10.05 33.46
N ALA A 751 -12.40 9.12 33.58
CA ALA A 751 -12.24 7.75 33.09
C ALA A 751 -12.18 7.71 31.56
N LYS A 752 -11.35 6.83 31.00
CA LYS A 752 -11.16 6.62 29.56
C LYS A 752 -11.31 5.14 29.30
N LEU A 753 -12.38 4.77 28.59
CA LEU A 753 -12.64 3.38 28.21
C LEU A 753 -12.42 3.23 26.71
N GLY A 754 -11.60 2.25 26.33
CA GLY A 754 -11.29 1.93 24.94
C GLY A 754 -12.14 0.76 24.42
N PHE A 755 -12.62 0.88 23.19
CA PHE A 755 -13.10 -0.24 22.38
C PHE A 755 -12.18 -0.37 21.19
N SER A 756 -11.34 -1.40 21.23
CA SER A 756 -10.19 -1.54 20.34
C SER A 756 -10.34 -2.75 19.45
N ILE A 757 -10.34 -2.52 18.14
CA ILE A 757 -10.43 -3.60 17.15
C ILE A 757 -9.06 -4.24 17.00
N TYR A 758 -8.96 -5.50 17.43
CA TYR A 758 -7.75 -6.32 17.35
C TYR A 758 -7.60 -6.91 15.94
N PRO A 759 -6.37 -6.86 15.36
CA PRO A 759 -6.13 -7.17 13.96
C PRO A 759 -6.29 -8.65 13.61
N ALA A 760 -6.85 -8.93 12.44
CA ALA A 760 -7.07 -10.29 11.94
C ALA A 760 -6.49 -10.45 10.52
N PRO A 761 -5.54 -11.38 10.29
CA PRO A 761 -4.84 -11.53 9.00
C PRO A 761 -5.74 -11.84 7.80
N HIS A 762 -6.90 -12.46 8.04
CA HIS A 762 -7.82 -12.84 6.96
C HIS A 762 -8.69 -11.66 6.47
N ILE A 763 -8.81 -10.59 7.25
CA ILE A 763 -9.71 -9.46 6.99
C ILE A 763 -8.92 -8.17 6.75
N SER A 764 -7.71 -8.08 7.30
CA SER A 764 -6.84 -6.93 7.11
C SER A 764 -6.08 -6.98 5.77
N THR A 765 -5.91 -5.80 5.16
CA THR A 765 -5.00 -5.59 4.02
C THR A 765 -3.65 -4.99 4.42
N ALA A 766 -3.47 -4.60 5.69
CA ALA A 766 -2.25 -3.94 6.16
C ALA A 766 -1.28 -4.96 6.78
N ILE A 767 -0.10 -5.11 6.17
CA ILE A 767 0.92 -6.05 6.63
C ILE A 767 1.54 -5.58 7.97
N VAL A 768 1.62 -4.26 8.17
CA VAL A 768 2.29 -3.63 9.32
C VAL A 768 1.40 -3.47 10.55
N GLU A 769 0.18 -4.01 10.56
CA GLU A 769 -0.72 -3.93 11.73
C GLU A 769 -0.11 -4.42 13.05
N PRO A 770 0.71 -5.49 13.09
CA PRO A 770 1.34 -5.91 14.34
C PRO A 770 2.25 -4.83 14.94
N TYR A 771 2.91 -4.01 14.11
CA TYR A 771 3.69 -2.87 14.58
C TYR A 771 2.80 -1.79 15.19
N ASN A 772 1.77 -1.38 14.45
CA ASN A 772 0.83 -0.36 14.89
C ASN A 772 0.13 -0.74 16.21
N ALA A 773 -0.30 -2.00 16.31
CA ALA A 773 -0.99 -2.54 17.48
C ALA A 773 -0.09 -2.54 18.73
N LEU A 774 1.17 -2.95 18.56
CA LEU A 774 2.15 -3.02 19.64
C LEU A 774 2.54 -1.61 20.12
N LEU A 775 2.82 -0.69 19.20
CA LEU A 775 3.15 0.71 19.52
C LEU A 775 1.98 1.45 20.21
N TYR A 776 0.76 1.21 19.73
CA TYR A 776 -0.45 1.75 20.40
C TYR A 776 -0.58 1.22 21.82
N THR A 777 -0.43 -0.09 22.00
CA THR A 777 -0.65 -0.72 23.30
C THR A 777 0.39 -0.24 24.32
N HIS A 778 1.66 -0.12 23.89
CA HIS A 778 2.72 0.47 24.70
C HIS A 778 2.39 1.89 25.17
N THR A 779 2.10 2.81 24.24
CA THR A 779 1.88 4.23 24.56
C THR A 779 0.59 4.50 25.34
N THR A 780 -0.42 3.66 25.17
CA THR A 780 -1.74 3.88 25.81
C THR A 780 -1.96 3.11 27.10
N LEU A 781 -1.03 2.23 27.50
CA LEU A 781 -1.15 1.38 28.68
C LEU A 781 -1.35 2.20 29.97
N GLU A 782 -0.72 3.37 30.08
CA GLU A 782 -0.85 4.27 31.24
C GLU A 782 -2.03 5.25 31.12
N HIS A 783 -2.62 5.34 29.93
CA HIS A 783 -3.61 6.36 29.58
C HIS A 783 -5.02 5.80 29.38
N THR A 784 -5.21 4.49 29.51
CA THR A 784 -6.53 3.85 29.40
C THR A 784 -6.88 3.17 30.72
N ASP A 785 -8.11 3.37 31.19
CA ASP A 785 -8.56 2.83 32.48
C ASP A 785 -9.16 1.41 32.32
N VAL A 786 -9.87 1.16 31.20
CA VAL A 786 -10.39 -0.16 30.80
C VAL A 786 -10.41 -0.24 29.27
N ALA A 787 -9.92 -1.32 28.67
CA ALA A 787 -9.93 -1.52 27.23
C ALA A 787 -10.62 -2.84 26.86
N PHE A 788 -11.68 -2.79 26.07
CA PHE A 788 -12.35 -3.97 25.52
C PHE A 788 -11.77 -4.28 24.14
N LEU A 789 -11.08 -5.41 24.05
CA LEU A 789 -10.56 -5.91 22.77
C LEU A 789 -11.68 -6.60 21.98
N VAL A 790 -11.71 -6.31 20.68
CA VAL A 790 -12.66 -6.89 19.72
C VAL A 790 -11.84 -7.52 18.59
N ASP A 791 -11.65 -8.83 18.64
CA ASP A 791 -10.93 -9.58 17.61
C ASP A 791 -11.80 -9.77 16.37
N ASN A 792 -11.41 -9.13 15.27
CA ASN A 792 -12.09 -9.25 13.99
C ASN A 792 -12.26 -10.71 13.55
N GLN A 793 -11.29 -11.58 13.86
CA GLN A 793 -11.38 -13.00 13.52
C GLN A 793 -12.47 -13.70 14.34
N ALA A 794 -12.61 -13.37 15.62
CA ALA A 794 -13.64 -13.94 16.49
C ALA A 794 -15.04 -13.53 16.03
N ILE A 795 -15.23 -12.23 15.76
CA ILE A 795 -16.51 -11.69 15.26
C ILE A 795 -16.86 -12.31 13.90
N TYR A 796 -15.87 -12.45 13.00
CA TYR A 796 -16.09 -13.08 11.70
C TYR A 796 -16.52 -14.55 11.81
N ASP A 797 -15.89 -15.33 12.69
CA ASP A 797 -16.29 -16.70 12.92
C ASP A 797 -17.70 -16.80 13.54
N ILE A 798 -18.06 -15.91 14.47
CA ILE A 798 -19.42 -15.84 15.02
C ILE A 798 -20.44 -15.54 13.92
N CYS A 799 -20.17 -14.56 13.04
CA CYS A 799 -21.04 -14.25 11.92
C CYS A 799 -21.17 -15.45 10.96
N ARG A 800 -20.09 -16.16 10.69
CA ARG A 800 -20.12 -17.33 9.80
C ARG A 800 -20.89 -18.50 10.40
N ASP A 801 -20.60 -18.83 11.64
CA ASP A 801 -21.07 -20.07 12.26
C ASP A 801 -22.46 -19.92 12.88
N ASN A 802 -22.80 -18.75 13.44
CA ASN A 802 -24.08 -18.53 14.12
C ASN A 802 -25.12 -17.80 13.24
N LEU A 803 -24.68 -16.89 12.36
CA LEU A 803 -25.59 -16.15 11.46
C LEU A 803 -25.75 -16.81 10.07
N ASP A 804 -25.05 -17.92 9.81
CA ASP A 804 -24.98 -18.65 8.53
C ASP A 804 -24.48 -17.80 7.35
N LEU A 805 -23.69 -16.74 7.63
CA LEU A 805 -23.13 -15.87 6.62
C LEU A 805 -21.85 -16.50 6.04
N LYS A 806 -21.87 -16.92 4.77
CA LYS A 806 -20.68 -17.53 4.14
C LYS A 806 -19.47 -16.60 4.11
N ARG A 807 -19.71 -15.30 3.96
CA ARG A 807 -18.72 -14.21 3.87
C ARG A 807 -19.28 -12.96 4.56
N PRO A 808 -19.05 -12.80 5.89
CA PRO A 808 -19.41 -11.59 6.63
C PRO A 808 -18.68 -10.35 6.11
N THR A 809 -19.39 -9.24 5.92
CA THR A 809 -18.84 -7.92 5.56
C THR A 809 -18.59 -7.04 6.78
N TYR A 810 -17.85 -5.93 6.67
CA TYR A 810 -17.68 -4.98 7.77
C TYR A 810 -19.01 -4.45 8.30
N THR A 811 -20.02 -4.29 7.45
CA THR A 811 -21.37 -3.93 7.92
C THR A 811 -21.96 -5.02 8.83
N ASN A 812 -21.79 -6.31 8.50
CA ASN A 812 -22.25 -7.40 9.35
C ASN A 812 -21.47 -7.44 10.67
N LEU A 813 -20.13 -7.31 10.61
CA LEU A 813 -19.26 -7.29 11.78
C LEU A 813 -19.62 -6.13 12.71
N ASN A 814 -19.69 -4.90 12.17
CA ASN A 814 -19.96 -3.68 12.92
C ASN A 814 -21.35 -3.70 13.58
N ARG A 815 -22.37 -4.30 12.95
CA ARG A 815 -23.70 -4.47 13.58
C ARG A 815 -23.67 -5.44 14.75
N LEU A 816 -22.94 -6.55 14.64
CA LEU A 816 -22.76 -7.46 15.75
C LEU A 816 -21.97 -6.80 16.89
N ILE A 817 -20.88 -6.12 16.56
CA ILE A 817 -20.06 -5.37 17.53
C ILE A 817 -20.92 -4.29 18.23
N ALA A 818 -21.71 -3.52 17.47
CA ALA A 818 -22.62 -2.53 18.01
C ALA A 818 -23.66 -3.13 18.98
N GLN A 819 -24.17 -4.33 18.71
CA GLN A 819 -25.08 -5.03 19.64
C GLN A 819 -24.42 -5.34 20.99
N ILE A 820 -23.14 -5.73 20.95
CA ILE A 820 -22.38 -6.08 22.14
C ILE A 820 -22.01 -4.81 22.92
N ILE A 821 -21.47 -3.80 22.24
CA ILE A 821 -21.16 -2.48 22.82
C ILE A 821 -22.42 -1.88 23.44
N SER A 822 -23.57 -1.97 22.76
CA SER A 822 -24.84 -1.51 23.32
C SER A 822 -25.20 -2.20 24.62
N SER A 823 -24.95 -3.50 24.73
CA SER A 823 -25.20 -4.26 25.95
C SER A 823 -24.22 -3.89 27.08
N ILE A 824 -22.99 -3.49 26.75
CA ILE A 824 -21.99 -2.98 27.69
C ILE A 824 -22.36 -1.59 28.18
N THR A 825 -22.73 -0.68 27.28
CA THR A 825 -23.06 0.73 27.61
C THR A 825 -24.49 0.93 28.09
N ALA A 826 -25.34 -0.10 28.03
CA ALA A 826 -26.73 -0.01 28.47
C ALA A 826 -26.87 0.44 29.93
N SER A 827 -25.95 0.06 30.81
CA SER A 827 -25.97 0.49 32.22
C SER A 827 -25.71 1.99 32.43
N LEU A 828 -25.15 2.67 31.42
CA LEU A 828 -24.88 4.12 31.43
C LEU A 828 -26.02 4.92 30.77
N ARG A 829 -26.83 4.26 29.93
CA ARG A 829 -27.90 4.87 29.12
C ARG A 829 -29.31 4.61 29.67
N PHE A 830 -29.45 3.60 30.50
CA PHE A 830 -30.67 3.23 31.20
C PHE A 830 -30.40 3.15 32.69
N ASP A 831 -31.42 3.38 33.50
CA ASP A 831 -31.31 3.13 34.93
C ASP A 831 -30.96 1.66 35.21
N GLY A 832 -29.87 1.47 35.96
CA GLY A 832 -29.29 0.18 36.27
C GLY A 832 -28.74 0.12 37.70
N ALA A 833 -28.38 -1.07 38.15
CA ALA A 833 -27.82 -1.31 39.49
C ALA A 833 -26.34 -1.70 39.49
N LEU A 834 -25.73 -1.87 38.30
CA LEU A 834 -24.35 -2.31 38.12
C LEU A 834 -23.74 -1.54 36.95
N ASN A 835 -22.51 -1.02 37.14
CA ASN A 835 -21.78 -0.23 36.15
C ASN A 835 -22.52 1.05 35.76
N VAL A 836 -23.06 1.76 36.77
CA VAL A 836 -23.86 2.98 36.58
C VAL A 836 -23.02 4.21 36.23
N ASP A 837 -21.72 4.16 36.49
CA ASP A 837 -20.76 5.15 36.04
C ASP A 837 -19.50 4.48 35.45
N LEU A 838 -18.66 5.28 34.78
CA LEU A 838 -17.43 4.78 34.14
C LEU A 838 -16.37 4.30 35.15
N ASN A 839 -16.36 4.80 36.39
CA ASN A 839 -15.39 4.39 37.41
C ASN A 839 -15.74 3.01 37.99
N GLU A 840 -17.02 2.65 38.00
CA GLU A 840 -17.48 1.33 38.41
C GLU A 840 -16.97 0.24 37.47
N PHE A 841 -16.79 0.51 36.16
CA PHE A 841 -16.17 -0.46 35.26
C PHE A 841 -14.76 -0.85 35.72
N GLN A 842 -13.93 0.14 36.07
CA GLN A 842 -12.59 -0.10 36.61
C GLN A 842 -12.67 -0.87 37.94
N THR A 843 -13.49 -0.39 38.88
CA THR A 843 -13.66 -1.01 40.21
C THR A 843 -14.18 -2.46 40.11
N ASN A 844 -15.00 -2.76 39.10
CA ASN A 844 -15.64 -4.05 38.95
C ASN A 844 -14.83 -5.05 38.13
N LEU A 845 -14.05 -4.60 37.15
CA LEU A 845 -13.38 -5.46 36.18
C LEU A 845 -11.86 -5.40 36.21
N VAL A 846 -11.25 -4.37 36.81
CA VAL A 846 -9.80 -4.11 36.73
C VAL A 846 -9.19 -4.08 38.14
N PRO A 847 -8.71 -5.23 38.66
CA PRO A 847 -8.03 -5.27 39.95
C PRO A 847 -6.64 -4.65 39.91
N TYR A 848 -5.95 -4.76 38.78
CA TYR A 848 -4.61 -4.21 38.56
C TYR A 848 -4.60 -3.25 37.38
N PRO A 849 -4.02 -2.04 37.52
CA PRO A 849 -4.05 -1.02 36.47
C PRO A 849 -3.51 -1.46 35.11
N ARG A 850 -2.47 -2.31 35.03
CA ARG A 850 -1.92 -2.81 33.75
C ARG A 850 -2.78 -3.92 33.12
N ILE A 851 -3.50 -4.69 33.94
CA ILE A 851 -4.36 -5.81 33.50
C ILE A 851 -5.80 -5.31 33.33
N HIS A 852 -5.97 -4.32 32.45
CA HIS A 852 -7.23 -3.63 32.25
C HIS A 852 -7.99 -4.07 30.98
N TYR A 853 -7.80 -5.32 30.53
CA TYR A 853 -8.38 -5.85 29.30
C TYR A 853 -9.44 -6.95 29.56
N PRO A 854 -10.69 -6.59 29.89
CA PRO A 854 -11.75 -7.58 30.08
C PRO A 854 -12.13 -8.26 28.76
N LEU A 855 -12.27 -9.59 28.81
CA LEU A 855 -12.87 -10.38 27.74
C LEU A 855 -14.39 -10.20 27.77
N ALA A 856 -14.96 -9.82 26.64
CA ALA A 856 -16.40 -9.74 26.44
C ALA A 856 -16.93 -10.99 25.71
N THR A 857 -18.09 -11.50 26.15
CA THR A 857 -18.80 -12.62 25.52
C THR A 857 -20.28 -12.26 25.42
N TYR A 858 -20.93 -12.57 24.29
CA TYR A 858 -22.33 -12.23 24.08
C TYR A 858 -23.16 -13.44 23.68
N GLY A 859 -24.37 -13.54 24.21
CA GLY A 859 -25.30 -14.59 23.82
C GLY A 859 -26.75 -14.26 24.15
N PRO A 860 -27.72 -14.75 23.35
CA PRO A 860 -27.51 -15.60 22.18
C PRO A 860 -27.31 -14.79 20.88
N VAL A 861 -26.55 -15.35 19.94
CA VAL A 861 -26.41 -14.84 18.57
C VAL A 861 -27.19 -15.77 17.66
N ILE A 862 -28.32 -15.30 17.11
CA ILE A 862 -29.25 -16.10 16.30
C ILE A 862 -29.52 -15.37 14.99
N SER A 863 -29.42 -16.10 13.87
CA SER A 863 -29.79 -15.60 12.54
C SER A 863 -31.26 -15.20 12.46
N ALA A 864 -31.57 -14.08 11.79
CA ALA A 864 -32.93 -13.62 11.53
C ALA A 864 -33.82 -14.70 10.88
N ASP A 865 -33.25 -15.59 10.06
CA ASP A 865 -33.98 -16.70 9.41
C ASP A 865 -34.44 -17.78 10.40
N LYS A 866 -33.77 -17.90 11.55
CA LYS A 866 -34.05 -18.91 12.59
C LYS A 866 -34.94 -18.38 13.73
N ALA A 867 -35.43 -17.14 13.62
CA ALA A 867 -36.13 -16.42 14.69
C ALA A 867 -37.35 -17.14 15.30
N TYR A 868 -38.03 -18.03 14.55
CA TYR A 868 -39.25 -18.71 15.01
C TYR A 868 -39.01 -20.02 15.79
N HIS A 869 -37.78 -20.56 15.77
CA HIS A 869 -37.53 -21.94 16.20
C HIS A 869 -36.90 -22.08 17.59
N GLU A 870 -36.25 -21.06 18.14
CA GLU A 870 -35.47 -21.18 19.38
C GLU A 870 -35.80 -20.07 20.39
N ARG A 871 -36.42 -20.44 21.52
CA ARG A 871 -36.52 -19.59 22.71
C ARG A 871 -35.61 -20.16 23.79
N LEU A 872 -34.44 -19.56 23.94
CA LEU A 872 -33.46 -19.99 24.94
C LEU A 872 -33.83 -19.47 26.33
N SER A 873 -33.68 -20.34 27.32
CA SER A 873 -33.85 -20.03 28.75
C SER A 873 -32.67 -19.21 29.29
N VAL A 874 -32.85 -18.58 30.46
CA VAL A 874 -31.77 -17.85 31.15
C VAL A 874 -30.55 -18.78 31.37
N SER A 875 -30.78 -20.02 31.81
CA SER A 875 -29.69 -20.98 32.04
C SER A 875 -28.89 -21.32 30.76
N GLU A 876 -29.56 -21.43 29.61
CA GLU A 876 -28.91 -21.75 28.33
C GLU A 876 -28.08 -20.56 27.81
N ILE A 877 -28.63 -19.35 27.82
CA ILE A 877 -27.88 -18.16 27.38
C ILE A 877 -26.65 -17.92 28.27
N THR A 878 -26.76 -18.11 29.59
CA THR A 878 -25.62 -17.97 30.50
C THR A 878 -24.55 -19.01 30.21
N LYS A 879 -24.93 -20.26 29.93
CA LYS A 879 -23.99 -21.34 29.57
C LYS A 879 -23.28 -21.05 28.24
N ASN A 880 -24.02 -20.58 27.24
CA ASN A 880 -23.47 -20.23 25.93
C ASN A 880 -22.38 -19.15 26.03
N CYS A 881 -22.51 -18.20 26.96
CA CYS A 881 -21.50 -17.16 27.18
C CYS A 881 -20.21 -17.65 27.90
N PHE A 882 -20.13 -18.92 28.30
CA PHE A 882 -18.87 -19.53 28.73
C PHE A 882 -18.26 -20.45 27.66
N GLU A 883 -18.92 -20.60 26.50
CA GLU A 883 -18.35 -21.32 25.38
C GLU A 883 -17.41 -20.41 24.57
N PRO A 884 -16.22 -20.89 24.16
CA PRO A 884 -15.24 -20.10 23.41
C PRO A 884 -15.77 -19.52 22.08
N GLN A 885 -16.77 -20.18 21.49
CA GLN A 885 -17.34 -19.79 20.20
C GLN A 885 -18.08 -18.45 20.23
N ASN A 886 -18.47 -17.97 21.40
CA ASN A 886 -19.25 -16.72 21.54
C ASN A 886 -18.41 -15.54 22.05
N GLN A 887 -17.09 -15.73 22.19
CA GLN A 887 -16.16 -14.74 22.74
C GLN A 887 -15.77 -13.70 21.69
N MET A 888 -15.58 -12.46 22.12
CA MET A 888 -15.12 -11.38 21.25
C MET A 888 -13.61 -11.44 20.95
N VAL A 889 -12.84 -12.22 21.70
CA VAL A 889 -11.41 -12.42 21.48
C VAL A 889 -11.14 -13.91 21.47
N LYS A 890 -10.35 -14.39 20.51
CA LYS A 890 -9.92 -15.78 20.50
C LYS A 890 -8.88 -16.04 21.59
N CYS A 891 -9.33 -16.64 22.67
CA CYS A 891 -8.46 -17.27 23.67
C CYS A 891 -9.16 -18.48 24.28
N ASP A 892 -8.45 -19.30 25.04
CA ASP A 892 -9.05 -20.39 25.83
C ASP A 892 -9.08 -20.04 27.33
N PRO A 893 -10.21 -19.53 27.87
CA PRO A 893 -10.32 -19.21 29.30
C PRO A 893 -10.15 -20.39 30.23
N ARG A 894 -10.19 -21.63 29.72
CA ARG A 894 -9.96 -22.84 30.54
C ARG A 894 -8.50 -22.99 30.94
N LYS A 895 -7.58 -22.35 30.21
CA LYS A 895 -6.14 -22.31 30.54
C LYS A 895 -5.77 -21.11 31.42
N GLY A 896 -6.70 -20.17 31.62
CA GLY A 896 -6.49 -19.00 32.44
C GLY A 896 -7.24 -19.05 33.77
N LYS A 897 -7.04 -18.02 34.58
CA LYS A 897 -7.79 -17.76 35.81
C LYS A 897 -8.63 -16.50 35.65
N TYR A 898 -9.79 -16.49 36.27
CA TYR A 898 -10.69 -15.35 36.33
C TYR A 898 -10.37 -14.47 37.54
N MET A 899 -10.26 -13.18 37.29
CA MET A 899 -10.08 -12.14 38.31
C MET A 899 -11.40 -11.45 38.63
N ALA A 900 -12.25 -11.24 37.64
CA ALA A 900 -13.56 -10.60 37.79
C ALA A 900 -14.54 -11.11 36.73
N ILE A 901 -15.83 -11.22 37.07
CA ILE A 901 -16.91 -11.57 36.13
C ILE A 901 -18.16 -10.74 36.42
N CYS A 902 -18.64 -10.00 35.42
CA CYS A 902 -19.91 -9.28 35.43
C CYS A 902 -20.84 -9.87 34.36
N LEU A 903 -22.10 -10.11 34.73
CA LEU A 903 -23.17 -10.59 33.86
C LEU A 903 -24.18 -9.46 33.66
N LEU A 904 -24.34 -8.99 32.43
CA LEU A 904 -25.25 -7.91 32.04
C LEU A 904 -26.41 -8.50 31.22
N TYR A 905 -27.54 -8.77 31.87
CA TYR A 905 -28.73 -9.30 31.23
C TYR A 905 -29.61 -8.18 30.66
N ARG A 906 -30.23 -8.44 29.50
CA ARG A 906 -31.25 -7.58 28.89
C ARG A 906 -32.51 -8.38 28.56
N GLY A 907 -33.69 -7.81 28.80
CA GLY A 907 -35.00 -8.34 28.42
C GLY A 907 -35.76 -9.08 29.53
N ASP A 908 -36.58 -10.05 29.14
CA ASP A 908 -37.42 -10.84 30.06
C ASP A 908 -36.55 -11.80 30.88
N VAL A 909 -35.97 -11.30 31.98
CA VAL A 909 -35.05 -12.06 32.84
C VAL A 909 -35.47 -11.93 34.30
N VAL A 910 -35.72 -13.08 34.94
CA VAL A 910 -36.08 -13.15 36.36
C VAL A 910 -34.82 -13.34 37.20
N PRO A 911 -34.56 -12.52 38.24
CA PRO A 911 -33.35 -12.63 39.07
C PRO A 911 -33.14 -14.02 39.70
N LYS A 912 -34.22 -14.74 40.01
CA LYS A 912 -34.16 -16.11 40.54
C LYS A 912 -33.50 -17.09 39.56
N ASP A 913 -33.83 -16.99 38.27
CA ASP A 913 -33.30 -17.89 37.24
C ASP A 913 -31.82 -17.59 36.96
N VAL A 914 -31.42 -16.33 37.06
CA VAL A 914 -30.01 -15.91 36.97
C VAL A 914 -29.19 -16.52 38.10
N ASN A 915 -29.66 -16.41 39.35
CA ASN A 915 -28.98 -16.99 40.51
C ASN A 915 -28.87 -18.52 40.41
N ALA A 916 -29.92 -19.19 39.89
CA ALA A 916 -29.88 -20.63 39.63
C ALA A 916 -28.85 -20.99 38.54
N ALA A 917 -28.80 -20.24 37.44
CA ALA A 917 -27.81 -20.43 36.37
C ALA A 917 -26.37 -20.24 36.86
N ILE A 918 -26.12 -19.22 37.68
CA ILE A 918 -24.80 -18.98 38.28
C ILE A 918 -24.42 -20.12 39.24
N ALA A 919 -25.36 -20.59 40.06
CA ALA A 919 -25.12 -21.73 40.96
C ALA A 919 -24.73 -23.00 40.18
N ASP A 920 -25.43 -23.30 39.09
CA ASP A 920 -25.11 -24.43 38.21
C ASP A 920 -23.70 -24.34 37.61
N ILE A 921 -23.29 -23.13 37.22
CA ILE A 921 -21.98 -22.87 36.63
C ILE A 921 -20.87 -23.01 37.68
N LYS A 922 -21.09 -22.48 38.90
CA LYS A 922 -20.15 -22.63 40.02
C LYS A 922 -19.90 -24.09 40.40
N VAL A 923 -20.92 -24.95 40.31
CA VAL A 923 -20.81 -26.38 40.68
C VAL A 923 -19.93 -27.19 39.71
N LYS A 924 -19.86 -26.80 38.43
CA LYS A 924 -19.13 -27.58 37.41
C LYS A 924 -17.60 -27.55 37.54
N LYS A 925 -17.01 -26.75 38.45
CA LYS A 925 -15.55 -26.60 38.68
C LYS A 925 -14.71 -26.29 37.42
N THR A 926 -15.33 -25.90 36.31
CA THR A 926 -14.64 -25.53 35.07
C THR A 926 -14.06 -24.12 35.09
N LEU A 927 -14.55 -23.27 36.01
CA LEU A 927 -14.04 -21.91 36.18
C LEU A 927 -13.03 -21.88 37.33
N GLN A 928 -11.80 -21.47 37.02
CA GLN A 928 -10.75 -21.25 38.01
C GLN A 928 -10.68 -19.75 38.31
N PHE A 929 -10.80 -19.36 39.57
CA PHE A 929 -10.56 -18.00 40.02
C PHE A 929 -9.19 -17.94 40.69
N VAL A 930 -8.59 -16.76 40.71
CA VAL A 930 -7.43 -16.43 41.54
C VAL A 930 -7.78 -16.52 43.03
N ASP A 931 -6.82 -16.92 43.87
CA ASP A 931 -7.06 -17.24 45.29
C ASP A 931 -7.59 -16.03 46.10
N TRP A 932 -7.15 -14.82 45.76
CA TRP A 932 -7.57 -13.56 46.38
C TRP A 932 -8.93 -13.05 45.88
N CYS A 933 -9.53 -13.68 44.87
CA CYS A 933 -10.90 -13.39 44.41
C CYS A 933 -11.80 -14.63 44.57
N PRO A 934 -12.30 -14.92 45.79
CA PRO A 934 -13.02 -16.16 46.11
C PRO A 934 -14.46 -16.29 45.54
N THR A 935 -14.76 -15.71 44.36
CA THR A 935 -15.97 -15.77 43.50
C THR A 935 -17.00 -14.62 43.61
N GLY A 936 -16.71 -13.49 42.96
CA GLY A 936 -17.60 -12.33 42.85
C GLY A 936 -18.29 -12.18 41.49
N PHE A 937 -19.27 -13.02 41.18
CA PHE A 937 -20.16 -12.76 40.03
C PHE A 937 -21.01 -11.53 40.35
N LYS A 938 -20.87 -10.48 39.55
CA LYS A 938 -21.74 -9.29 39.61
C LYS A 938 -22.83 -9.40 38.56
N VAL A 939 -24.05 -9.03 38.90
CA VAL A 939 -25.21 -9.19 38.02
C VAL A 939 -25.93 -7.86 37.84
N GLY A 940 -26.06 -7.42 36.59
CA GLY A 940 -26.92 -6.32 36.18
C GLY A 940 -28.07 -6.87 35.32
N ILE A 941 -29.28 -6.34 35.50
CA ILE A 941 -30.46 -6.72 34.72
C ILE A 941 -31.14 -5.45 34.23
N ASN A 942 -31.23 -5.29 32.91
CA ASN A 942 -32.07 -4.30 32.26
C ASN A 942 -33.31 -5.02 31.70
N TYR A 943 -34.51 -4.62 32.12
CA TYR A 943 -35.75 -5.30 31.73
C TYR A 943 -36.24 -4.96 30.32
N GLN A 944 -35.62 -3.99 29.64
CA GLN A 944 -35.94 -3.70 28.26
C GLN A 944 -35.39 -4.78 27.32
N PRO A 945 -36.19 -5.27 26.36
CA PRO A 945 -35.73 -6.28 25.41
C PRO A 945 -34.60 -5.74 24.52
N PRO A 946 -33.65 -6.59 24.11
CA PRO A 946 -32.64 -6.20 23.12
C PRO A 946 -33.29 -5.69 21.83
N THR A 947 -32.87 -4.50 21.40
CA THR A 947 -33.26 -3.94 20.11
C THR A 947 -32.30 -4.45 19.04
N VAL A 948 -32.80 -4.67 17.82
CA VAL A 948 -32.01 -5.05 16.65
C VAL A 948 -32.25 -4.05 15.54
N VAL A 949 -31.24 -3.80 14.71
CA VAL A 949 -31.35 -2.88 13.57
C VAL A 949 -32.30 -3.48 12.51
N PRO A 950 -33.31 -2.73 12.03
CA PRO A 950 -34.18 -3.19 10.95
C PRO A 950 -33.39 -3.56 9.69
N GLY A 951 -33.60 -4.78 9.17
CA GLY A 951 -32.81 -5.30 8.05
C GLY A 951 -31.41 -5.78 8.43
N GLY A 952 -31.12 -5.94 9.72
CA GLY A 952 -29.92 -6.60 10.23
C GLY A 952 -30.05 -8.13 10.27
N ASP A 953 -28.91 -8.80 10.44
CA ASP A 953 -28.79 -10.27 10.38
C ASP A 953 -29.22 -10.98 11.68
N LEU A 954 -29.38 -10.22 12.77
CA LEU A 954 -29.74 -10.72 14.09
C LEU A 954 -31.26 -10.84 14.27
N ALA A 955 -31.71 -11.99 14.78
CA ALA A 955 -33.09 -12.19 15.19
C ALA A 955 -33.45 -11.35 16.43
N SER A 956 -34.70 -10.89 16.50
CA SER A 956 -35.22 -10.30 17.73
C SER A 956 -35.37 -11.38 18.80
N VAL A 957 -34.70 -11.17 19.95
CA VAL A 957 -34.71 -12.10 21.08
C VAL A 957 -35.37 -11.47 22.30
N GLN A 958 -36.07 -12.29 23.10
CA GLN A 958 -36.72 -11.80 24.32
C GLN A 958 -35.73 -11.51 25.46
N ARG A 959 -34.56 -12.14 25.42
CA ARG A 959 -33.53 -12.06 26.45
C ARG A 959 -32.15 -12.27 25.86
N ALA A 960 -31.16 -11.53 26.34
CA ALA A 960 -29.75 -11.67 26.01
C ALA A 960 -28.88 -11.40 27.25
N VAL A 961 -27.61 -11.80 27.20
CA VAL A 961 -26.63 -11.54 28.25
C VAL A 961 -25.27 -11.24 27.63
N SER A 962 -24.62 -10.20 28.15
CA SER A 962 -23.18 -9.94 27.94
C SER A 962 -22.42 -10.31 29.20
N ILE A 963 -21.37 -11.11 29.06
CA ILE A 963 -20.42 -11.37 30.14
C ILE A 963 -19.19 -10.52 29.90
N LEU A 964 -18.79 -9.78 30.92
CA LEU A 964 -17.51 -9.08 30.97
C LEU A 964 -16.65 -9.79 32.01
N SER A 965 -15.55 -10.40 31.59
CA SER A 965 -14.70 -11.17 32.47
C SER A 965 -13.24 -10.81 32.28
N ASN A 966 -12.56 -10.41 33.35
CA ASN A 966 -11.12 -10.24 33.31
C ASN A 966 -10.45 -11.59 33.58
N THR A 967 -9.77 -12.14 32.57
CA THR A 967 -9.16 -13.47 32.59
C THR A 967 -7.74 -13.41 32.07
N THR A 968 -6.82 -14.15 32.70
CA THR A 968 -5.43 -14.24 32.25
C THR A 968 -5.26 -14.92 30.90
N ALA A 969 -6.29 -15.60 30.38
CA ALA A 969 -6.26 -16.23 29.07
C ALA A 969 -6.11 -15.23 27.92
N ILE A 970 -6.48 -13.96 28.11
CA ILE A 970 -6.31 -12.92 27.07
C ILE A 970 -4.84 -12.71 26.70
N ARG A 971 -3.88 -13.16 27.54
CA ARG A 971 -2.46 -13.23 27.23
C ARG A 971 -2.16 -13.94 25.91
N GLU A 972 -2.95 -14.95 25.52
CA GLU A 972 -2.77 -15.64 24.23
C GLU A 972 -2.89 -14.67 23.03
N ALA A 973 -3.74 -13.64 23.13
CA ALA A 973 -3.87 -12.63 22.08
C ALA A 973 -2.63 -11.73 21.97
N TRP A 974 -2.01 -11.38 23.10
CA TRP A 974 -0.77 -10.62 23.14
C TRP A 974 0.42 -11.43 22.61
N ALA A 975 0.56 -12.69 23.05
CA ALA A 975 1.61 -13.59 22.56
C ALA A 975 1.55 -13.81 21.04
N ASN A 976 0.34 -13.89 20.47
CA ASN A 976 0.17 -13.98 19.02
C ASN A 976 0.58 -12.69 18.28
N LEU A 977 0.38 -11.53 18.92
CA LEU A 977 0.78 -10.24 18.36
C LEU A 977 2.30 -10.08 18.41
N ASP A 978 2.89 -10.35 19.57
CA ASP A 978 4.34 -10.30 19.82
C ASP A 978 5.11 -11.24 18.88
N HIS A 979 4.59 -12.45 18.66
CA HIS A 979 5.21 -13.39 17.73
C HIS A 979 5.27 -12.83 16.30
N LYS A 980 4.20 -12.19 15.81
CA LYS A 980 4.18 -11.57 14.48
C LYS A 980 5.10 -10.37 14.40
N PHE A 981 5.13 -9.55 15.45
CA PHE A 981 6.05 -8.43 15.58
C PHE A 981 7.50 -8.90 15.45
N ASP A 982 7.88 -9.93 16.23
CA ASP A 982 9.24 -10.45 16.30
C ASP A 982 9.71 -10.98 14.93
N LEU A 983 8.84 -11.66 14.18
CA LEU A 983 9.14 -12.16 12.84
C LEU A 983 9.50 -11.04 11.85
N MET A 984 8.78 -9.92 11.89
CA MET A 984 9.02 -8.77 11.02
C MET A 984 10.23 -7.96 11.49
N TYR A 985 10.31 -7.68 12.79
CA TYR A 985 11.34 -6.81 13.37
C TYR A 985 12.72 -7.45 13.35
N ALA A 986 12.82 -8.79 13.45
CA ALA A 986 14.08 -9.51 13.27
C ALA A 986 14.74 -9.23 11.90
N LYS A 987 13.95 -8.93 10.87
CA LYS A 987 14.43 -8.57 9.52
C LYS A 987 14.44 -7.06 9.26
N ARG A 988 14.02 -6.24 10.24
CA ARG A 988 13.77 -4.81 10.09
C ARG A 988 12.85 -4.49 8.89
N ALA A 989 11.92 -5.39 8.58
CA ALA A 989 10.97 -5.20 7.49
C ALA A 989 10.08 -4.00 7.81
N PHE A 990 9.88 -3.10 6.84
CA PHE A 990 9.03 -1.89 6.97
C PHE A 990 9.43 -0.85 8.03
N VAL A 991 10.45 -1.07 8.87
CA VAL A 991 10.85 -0.14 9.94
C VAL A 991 11.20 1.26 9.41
N HIS A 992 11.81 1.35 8.22
CA HIS A 992 12.18 2.62 7.59
C HIS A 992 10.99 3.56 7.32
N TRP A 993 9.77 3.03 7.12
CA TRP A 993 8.56 3.85 6.95
C TRP A 993 8.19 4.60 8.24
N TYR A 994 8.44 4.02 9.40
CA TYR A 994 8.15 4.65 10.69
C TYR A 994 9.22 5.66 11.05
N VAL A 995 10.50 5.30 10.86
CA VAL A 995 11.64 6.18 11.13
C VAL A 995 11.65 7.41 10.22
N GLY A 996 11.24 7.25 8.96
CA GLY A 996 11.10 8.36 8.00
C GLY A 996 10.03 9.39 8.39
N GLU A 997 9.13 9.03 9.31
CA GLU A 997 7.99 9.85 9.76
C GLU A 997 8.20 10.38 11.19
N GLY A 998 9.47 10.52 11.61
CA GLY A 998 9.85 11.21 12.84
C GLY A 998 9.83 10.37 14.12
N MET A 999 9.57 9.07 14.02
CA MET A 999 9.65 8.12 15.14
C MET A 999 11.07 7.59 15.31
N GLU A 1000 11.56 7.45 16.54
CA GLU A 1000 12.87 6.83 16.78
C GLU A 1000 12.78 5.31 16.70
N GLU A 1001 13.76 4.65 16.06
CA GLU A 1001 13.77 3.18 15.96
C GLU A 1001 13.79 2.49 17.33
N GLY A 1002 14.35 3.16 18.37
CA GLY A 1002 14.38 2.66 19.74
C GLY A 1002 12.99 2.35 20.32
N GLU A 1003 11.97 3.12 19.94
CA GLU A 1003 10.59 2.96 20.44
C GLU A 1003 10.01 1.58 20.10
N PHE A 1004 10.41 0.95 19.00
CA PHE A 1004 10.01 -0.43 18.69
C PHE A 1004 10.48 -1.43 19.73
N SER A 1005 11.71 -1.24 20.23
CA SER A 1005 12.31 -2.15 21.20
C SER A 1005 11.72 -1.90 22.58
N GLU A 1006 11.53 -0.64 22.95
CA GLU A 1006 10.86 -0.25 24.21
C GLU A 1006 9.43 -0.78 24.28
N ALA A 1007 8.65 -0.59 23.22
CA ALA A 1007 7.28 -1.09 23.15
C ALA A 1007 7.23 -2.62 23.25
N ARG A 1008 8.21 -3.32 22.66
CA ARG A 1008 8.29 -4.78 22.71
C ARG A 1008 8.65 -5.30 24.11
N GLU A 1009 9.53 -4.59 24.82
CA GLU A 1009 9.90 -4.88 26.20
C GLU A 1009 8.69 -4.68 27.14
N ASP A 1010 7.92 -3.62 26.93
CA ASP A 1010 6.70 -3.36 27.71
C ASP A 1010 5.61 -4.41 27.50
N MET A 1011 5.44 -4.90 26.27
CA MET A 1011 4.54 -6.01 25.98
C MET A 1011 5.00 -7.32 26.63
N ALA A 1012 6.30 -7.60 26.61
CA ALA A 1012 6.86 -8.75 27.33
C ALA A 1012 6.58 -8.66 28.84
N ALA A 1013 6.74 -7.46 29.43
CA ALA A 1013 6.41 -7.22 30.83
C ALA A 1013 4.91 -7.43 31.11
N LEU A 1014 4.02 -6.98 30.21
CA LEU A 1014 2.59 -7.23 30.33
C LEU A 1014 2.25 -8.73 30.27
N GLU A 1015 2.90 -9.51 29.40
CA GLU A 1015 2.72 -10.96 29.37
C GLU A 1015 3.17 -11.65 30.66
N LEU A 1016 4.27 -11.18 31.25
CA LEU A 1016 4.74 -11.63 32.55
C LEU A 1016 3.76 -11.28 33.66
N ASP A 1017 3.19 -10.07 33.68
CA ASP A 1017 2.14 -9.67 34.64
C ASP A 1017 0.96 -10.66 34.60
N TYR A 1018 0.52 -11.07 33.40
CA TYR A 1018 -0.53 -12.08 33.24
C TYR A 1018 -0.11 -13.49 33.70
N GLU A 1019 1.16 -13.85 33.51
CA GLU A 1019 1.70 -15.14 33.94
C GLU A 1019 1.79 -15.25 35.46
N GLU A 1020 2.28 -14.20 36.12
CA GLU A 1020 2.41 -14.14 37.57
C GLU A 1020 1.05 -14.24 38.26
N VAL A 1021 0.05 -13.50 37.76
CA VAL A 1021 -1.35 -13.61 38.23
C VAL A 1021 -1.93 -14.99 37.91
N GLY A 1022 -1.56 -15.61 36.80
CA GLY A 1022 -2.00 -16.97 36.45
C GLY A 1022 -1.45 -18.05 37.36
N ASN A 1023 -0.22 -17.89 37.85
CA ASN A 1023 0.48 -18.90 38.66
C ASN A 1023 0.17 -18.81 40.17
N ASP A 1024 -0.56 -17.80 40.65
CA ASP A 1024 -0.81 -17.51 42.08
C ASP A 1024 0.47 -17.44 42.94
N ASN A 1025 1.61 -17.09 42.33
CA ASN A 1025 2.92 -17.07 42.99
C ASN A 1025 3.23 -15.72 43.67
N TYR A 1026 2.25 -15.11 44.34
CA TYR A 1026 2.56 -14.13 45.38
C TYR A 1026 2.84 -14.88 46.68
N SER A 1027 4.08 -15.35 46.84
CA SER A 1027 4.56 -15.69 48.18
C SER A 1027 4.67 -14.41 48.99
N ASP A 1028 3.90 -14.33 50.08
CA ASP A 1028 4.11 -13.39 51.18
C ASP A 1028 5.54 -13.54 51.74
N GLU A 1029 6.53 -12.93 51.11
CA GLU A 1029 7.79 -12.60 51.75
C GLU A 1029 7.75 -11.12 52.17
N GLU A 1030 7.38 -10.97 53.44
CA GLU A 1030 7.72 -9.89 54.38
C GLU A 1030 8.66 -8.79 53.84
N ASP A 1031 8.12 -7.57 53.72
CA ASP A 1031 8.80 -6.39 54.27
C ASP A 1031 7.85 -5.76 55.30
N ASP A 1032 7.99 -6.28 56.52
CA ASP A 1032 7.46 -5.74 57.76
C ASP A 1032 8.17 -4.41 58.09
N ASP A 1033 7.42 -3.31 58.07
CA ASP A 1033 7.59 -2.24 59.05
C ASP A 1033 6.26 -1.49 59.19
N GLY A 1034 5.51 -1.89 60.22
CA GLY A 1034 4.14 -1.44 60.46
C GLY A 1034 3.99 0.03 60.88
N TYR A 1035 2.78 0.57 60.67
CA TYR A 1035 1.98 1.27 61.69
C TYR A 1035 0.56 1.53 61.16
N VAL A 1036 -0.39 0.85 61.81
CA VAL A 1036 -1.81 1.15 62.09
C VAL A 1036 -2.48 2.34 61.39
N ALA A 1037 -3.63 2.02 60.80
CA ALA A 1037 -4.68 2.90 60.30
C ALA A 1037 -5.03 4.12 61.20
N GLU A 1038 -5.00 5.33 60.62
CA GLU A 1038 -6.10 6.30 60.73
C GLU A 1038 -5.89 7.51 59.77
N ARG A 1039 -6.97 7.88 59.06
CA ARG A 1039 -7.26 9.19 58.43
C ARG A 1039 -6.62 9.55 57.08
N GLY A 1040 -7.51 9.69 56.10
CA GLY A 1040 -7.69 10.98 55.42
C GLY A 1040 -7.20 11.09 53.97
N TYR A 1041 -8.15 11.24 53.07
CA TYR A 1041 -7.99 11.87 51.75
C TYR A 1041 -7.03 13.08 51.80
N THR A 1042 -5.95 13.04 51.01
CA THR A 1042 -5.42 14.22 50.30
C THR A 1042 -4.52 13.77 49.14
N ALA A 1043 -4.78 14.31 47.94
CA ALA A 1043 -4.11 13.96 46.68
C ALA A 1043 -2.60 14.28 46.66
N PRO A 1044 -1.76 13.49 45.96
CA PRO A 1044 -0.40 13.91 45.63
C PRO A 1044 -0.40 14.83 44.41
N LYS A 1045 0.21 16.01 44.56
CA LYS A 1045 0.45 16.98 43.51
C LYS A 1045 1.53 16.49 42.53
N ARG A 1046 1.22 16.67 41.24
CA ARG A 1046 2.12 16.75 40.08
C ARG A 1046 3.55 17.20 40.44
N THR A 1047 4.53 16.35 40.17
CA THR A 1047 5.94 16.72 39.99
C THR A 1047 6.25 16.84 38.50
N THR A 1048 6.18 18.08 38.00
CA THR A 1048 6.74 18.44 36.70
C THR A 1048 8.26 18.44 36.76
N ARG A 1049 8.92 17.64 35.93
CA ARG A 1049 10.34 17.77 35.62
C ARG A 1049 10.46 18.72 34.43
N LYS A 1050 10.86 19.97 34.67
CA LYS A 1050 11.30 20.90 33.61
C LYS A 1050 12.82 21.03 33.67
N GLN A 1051 13.47 20.67 32.57
CA GLN A 1051 14.82 21.12 32.24
C GLN A 1051 14.85 22.63 31.96
N ALA A 1052 16.04 23.18 32.09
CA ALA A 1052 16.36 24.59 32.28
C ALA A 1052 16.21 25.47 31.04
N SER A 1053 15.86 26.75 31.27
CA SER A 1053 16.34 27.86 30.45
C SER A 1053 16.59 29.10 31.33
N SER A 1054 17.53 29.91 30.87
CA SER A 1054 18.36 30.90 31.55
C SER A 1054 17.68 32.21 31.98
N THR A 1055 18.11 32.68 33.16
CA THR A 1055 18.55 34.06 33.52
C THR A 1055 17.74 35.27 33.03
N ALA A 1056 17.20 36.06 33.97
CA ALA A 1056 17.46 37.52 34.08
C ALA A 1056 16.76 38.19 35.29
N GLN A 1057 17.52 39.09 35.93
CA GLN A 1057 17.12 40.26 36.73
C GLN A 1057 16.64 40.02 38.18
N SER A 1058 17.52 40.28 39.17
CA SER A 1058 17.70 41.58 39.87
C SER A 1058 16.57 41.81 40.90
N THR A 1059 16.79 42.12 42.17
CA THR A 1059 17.87 42.87 42.82
C THR A 1059 17.61 42.86 44.34
N ARG A 1060 18.68 43.18 45.11
CA ARG A 1060 18.72 43.56 46.55
C ARG A 1060 18.75 42.39 47.55
N GLU A 1061 19.67 42.32 48.52
CA GLU A 1061 20.63 43.31 49.02
C GLU A 1061 21.71 42.63 49.88
N ASN A 1062 22.97 43.00 49.61
CA ASN A 1062 24.08 43.27 50.52
C ASN A 1062 24.25 42.51 51.86
N SER A 1063 25.37 41.77 51.94
CA SER A 1063 26.52 42.09 52.82
C SER A 1063 27.69 41.17 52.43
N HIS A 1064 28.79 41.67 51.87
CA HIS A 1064 30.05 41.97 52.58
C HIS A 1064 30.59 40.74 53.35
N TYR A 1065 31.82 40.24 53.17
CA TYR A 1065 33.07 40.92 52.82
C TYR A 1065 34.17 39.88 52.49
N GLN A 1066 35.03 40.28 51.54
CA GLN A 1066 36.48 40.05 51.46
C GLN A 1066 37.03 38.64 51.12
N SER A 1067 37.54 38.43 49.90
CA SER A 1067 38.84 38.86 49.32
C SER A 1067 39.97 37.87 49.66
N ARG A 1068 40.88 37.47 48.78
CA ARG A 1068 41.31 38.02 47.49
C ARG A 1068 42.38 37.07 46.92
N ASP A 1069 42.46 37.03 45.58
CA ASP A 1069 43.69 37.02 44.77
C ASP A 1069 44.70 35.86 44.94
N LYS A 1070 45.34 35.31 43.91
CA LYS A 1070 45.83 35.86 42.62
C LYS A 1070 46.33 34.65 41.81
N SER A 1071 45.91 34.48 40.55
CA SER A 1071 46.59 34.91 39.32
C SER A 1071 47.39 33.85 38.56
N ARG A 1072 47.00 33.74 37.28
CA ARG A 1072 47.84 33.64 36.06
C ARG A 1072 48.59 32.35 35.71
N SER A 1073 47.98 31.67 34.74
CA SER A 1073 48.46 31.51 33.34
C SER A 1073 49.51 30.45 32.96
N ARG A 1074 49.16 29.80 31.82
CA ARG A 1074 49.98 29.33 30.69
C ARG A 1074 50.50 27.87 30.68
N SER A 1075 49.90 27.16 29.72
CA SER A 1075 50.51 26.39 28.61
C SER A 1075 51.20 25.05 28.83
N GLN A 1076 50.72 24.10 28.01
CA GLN A 1076 51.43 23.07 27.25
C GLN A 1076 51.90 21.77 27.94
N SER A 1077 51.20 20.71 27.51
CA SER A 1077 51.74 19.47 26.91
C SER A 1077 52.36 18.41 27.81
N ARG A 1078 51.83 17.19 27.59
CA ARG A 1078 52.41 15.85 27.81
C ARG A 1078 52.66 15.43 29.26
N SER A 1079 52.03 14.32 29.63
CA SER A 1079 52.73 13.31 30.43
C SER A 1079 52.36 11.89 29.99
N ARG A 1080 53.43 11.21 29.56
CA ARG A 1080 53.57 9.76 29.50
C ARG A 1080 54.06 9.28 30.88
N SER A 1081 53.59 8.11 31.29
CA SER A 1081 54.33 7.02 31.95
C SER A 1081 55.12 7.29 33.24
N ARG A 1082 54.82 6.48 34.27
CA ARG A 1082 55.66 5.41 34.86
C ARG A 1082 55.09 5.06 36.25
N SER A 1083 55.09 3.86 36.82
CA SER A 1083 55.30 2.44 36.44
C SER A 1083 55.81 1.73 37.71
N VAL A 1084 55.60 0.40 37.80
CA VAL A 1084 56.37 -0.58 38.61
C VAL A 1084 56.00 -0.61 40.11
N SER A 1085 55.77 -1.73 40.82
CA SER A 1085 56.31 -3.12 40.82
C SER A 1085 55.39 -3.98 41.73
N ARG A 1086 55.34 -5.33 41.78
CA ARG A 1086 56.34 -6.39 41.55
C ARG A 1086 55.66 -7.78 41.46
N SER A 1087 56.38 -8.68 40.81
CA SER A 1087 56.20 -10.09 40.40
C SER A 1087 56.30 -11.20 41.48
N ARG A 1088 55.72 -12.39 41.18
CA ARG A 1088 56.35 -13.76 41.12
C ARG A 1088 55.27 -14.86 41.13
N ASP A 1089 55.06 -15.62 40.05
CA ASP A 1089 55.74 -16.88 39.60
C ASP A 1089 55.17 -18.19 40.20
N ARG A 1090 54.56 -19.02 39.35
CA ARG A 1090 54.89 -20.45 39.15
C ARG A 1090 54.18 -21.07 37.95
N SER A 1091 54.99 -21.68 37.10
CA SER A 1091 54.74 -22.46 35.87
C SER A 1091 54.79 -23.97 36.12
N ARG A 1092 54.08 -24.80 35.31
CA ARG A 1092 54.62 -25.93 34.49
C ARG A 1092 53.55 -26.93 33.99
N ASP A 1093 53.50 -27.07 32.67
CA ASP A 1093 53.48 -28.27 31.79
C ASP A 1093 53.04 -29.65 32.32
N TYR A 1094 52.18 -30.35 31.55
CA TYR A 1094 52.53 -31.63 30.90
C TYR A 1094 51.53 -32.04 29.78
N SER A 1095 52.11 -32.56 28.71
CA SER A 1095 51.58 -33.08 27.44
C SER A 1095 51.19 -34.57 27.44
N ARG A 1096 50.41 -35.01 26.42
CA ARG A 1096 50.35 -36.32 25.68
C ARG A 1096 48.94 -36.96 25.64
N SER A 1097 48.29 -37.23 24.49
CA SER A 1097 48.57 -38.09 23.30
C SER A 1097 48.01 -39.53 23.39
N ARG A 1098 47.31 -39.95 22.31
CA ARG A 1098 47.10 -41.31 21.74
C ARG A 1098 45.99 -42.18 22.34
N ASP A 1099 44.93 -42.52 21.59
CA ASP A 1099 44.77 -43.46 20.44
C ASP A 1099 44.36 -44.87 20.89
N HIS A 1100 43.17 -45.33 20.46
CA HIS A 1100 42.80 -46.68 19.97
C HIS A 1100 41.28 -46.69 19.69
N SER A 1101 40.77 -46.63 18.45
CA SER A 1101 40.81 -47.58 17.32
C SER A 1101 39.76 -48.71 17.38
N ARG A 1102 38.81 -48.61 16.42
CA ARG A 1102 38.23 -49.65 15.52
C ARG A 1102 37.43 -50.84 16.08
N SER A 1103 36.22 -51.00 15.51
CA SER A 1103 35.77 -52.16 14.68
C SER A 1103 34.23 -52.13 14.57
N ARG A 1104 33.59 -51.94 13.40
CA ARG A 1104 33.22 -52.96 12.37
C ARG A 1104 32.43 -54.15 12.98
N ASP A 1105 31.35 -54.69 12.42
CA ASP A 1105 30.63 -54.60 11.15
C ASP A 1105 29.33 -55.46 11.28
N TYR A 1106 28.50 -55.49 10.23
CA TYR A 1106 27.59 -56.58 9.80
C TYR A 1106 26.09 -56.55 10.19
N SER A 1107 25.31 -55.90 9.30
CA SER A 1107 24.43 -56.55 8.30
C SER A 1107 23.06 -57.13 8.65
N ARG A 1108 22.10 -56.69 7.82
CA ARG A 1108 21.17 -57.47 6.95
C ARG A 1108 19.84 -57.98 7.51
N SER A 1109 18.78 -57.35 6.98
CA SER A 1109 17.70 -57.92 6.17
C SER A 1109 16.75 -58.95 6.80
N ARG A 1110 15.44 -58.70 6.73
CA ARG A 1110 14.54 -59.28 5.69
C ARG A 1110 13.07 -58.89 5.91
N ASP A 1111 12.43 -58.59 4.78
CA ASP A 1111 11.00 -58.71 4.45
C ASP A 1111 10.25 -59.87 5.14
N PRO A 1112 8.91 -59.78 5.21
CA PRO A 1112 8.14 -60.52 4.21
C PRO A 1112 7.00 -59.70 3.57
N SER A 1113 6.96 -59.79 2.24
CA SER A 1113 5.82 -59.47 1.38
C SER A 1113 5.00 -60.73 1.07
N ARG A 1114 3.78 -60.50 0.55
CA ARG A 1114 2.84 -61.37 -0.22
C ARG A 1114 1.60 -61.86 0.56
N SER A 1115 0.34 -61.51 0.24
CA SER A 1115 -0.44 -61.36 -1.02
C SER A 1115 -1.57 -62.40 -1.11
N ARG A 1116 -2.80 -61.89 -1.39
CA ARG A 1116 -3.90 -62.48 -2.23
C ARG A 1116 -4.83 -63.51 -1.57
N ASP A 1117 -6.13 -63.61 -1.84
CA ASP A 1117 -7.02 -63.06 -2.89
C ASP A 1117 -8.52 -63.26 -2.50
N ASN A 1118 -9.42 -62.46 -3.10
CA ASN A 1118 -10.85 -62.71 -3.45
C ASN A 1118 -11.93 -62.83 -2.34
N SER A 1119 -13.19 -62.36 -2.46
CA SER A 1119 -13.98 -61.87 -3.59
C SER A 1119 -15.27 -61.13 -3.15
N ARG A 1120 -15.72 -60.23 -4.04
CA ARG A 1120 -17.10 -59.86 -4.46
C ARG A 1120 -18.09 -59.07 -3.57
N SER A 1121 -18.39 -57.87 -4.11
CA SER A 1121 -19.69 -57.40 -4.66
C SER A 1121 -20.59 -56.40 -3.88
N ARG A 1122 -20.63 -55.19 -4.46
CA ARG A 1122 -21.79 -54.30 -4.79
C ARG A 1122 -22.77 -53.89 -3.68
N SER A 1123 -22.74 -52.60 -3.32
CA SER A 1123 -23.71 -51.53 -3.71
C SER A 1123 -24.74 -51.33 -2.59
N THR A 1124 -25.11 -50.16 -2.09
CA THR A 1124 -25.48 -48.87 -2.72
C THR A 1124 -25.65 -47.82 -1.62
N SER A 1125 -25.52 -46.54 -1.99
CA SER A 1125 -26.21 -45.36 -1.42
C SER A 1125 -26.15 -45.10 0.09
N ARG A 1126 -25.46 -44.02 0.48
CA ARG A 1126 -26.03 -42.85 1.16
C ARG A 1126 -24.92 -41.91 1.64
N ARG A 1127 -25.10 -40.62 1.30
CA ARG A 1127 -24.46 -39.41 1.87
C ARG A 1127 -22.94 -39.33 1.63
N ARG A 1128 -22.38 -38.24 1.11
CA ARG A 1128 -22.82 -36.84 1.06
C ARG A 1128 -22.83 -36.32 -0.36
#